data_AF-A0A924EN29-F1
#
_entry.id   AF-A0A924EN29-F1
#
_cell.length_a   1.000
_cell.length_b   1.000
_cell.length_c   1.000
_cell.angle_alpha   90.00
_cell.angle_beta   90.00
_cell.angle_gamma   90.00
#
_symmetry.space_group_name_H-M   'P 1'
#
loop_
_entity.id
_entity.type
_entity.pdbx_description
1 polymer ?
#
loop_
_entity_poly.entity_id
_entity_poly.type
_entity_poly.pdbx_seq_one_letter_code
_entity_poly.pdbx_strand_id
1 'polypeptide(L)'
;MAWKKYGPYVSNREWGLVREDYSASGDAWEYTNYFSAESTTYRWAEEGICGICDDFQFLVFSVGFWNKKDQIIKERLFGLSNSQGNHGEDVKEYYYYLDSTPTHSYMKMLYKYPQNAFPYEDLINRNAAAGKENPEYELIDTGIFDQNEYFDIFIEYAKNSPDDILIKLTVTNKAKIEAPLILLPTLWFRNTWNWGYDDYKPELSSAKENQIKIDHKGLTLKNLYSNTSAKALFCDNDTNEKKIYHQPNSSKYCKDGVNDFILKQDESAINPENKGTKVAFFIDENFAELETKIFEFRLCKDDLEKPFDDFEKLFSARQNEADEFYNETQKGIISDDEKLVQRQAFAGLLWSKQFYHYNVDKWLKGDPAEVKPPESRKDIRNYDWQNFNSFDIISMPDKWEYPWFATWDLAFHTISFALIDPDFAKQQLKLLTLDWFMHPNGQLPAYEWNFSDVNPPVHAWAAFRVFKIDETLKNKPDIEFLEGIFQKLLINFTWWVNKKDINGNNIFEGGFLGLDNVGVFDRSQELPDGESLEQADGTSWMAMFALNMMRIAMELALYNKVYEEMATKFFEHFLSIAKALDNMGENNLSLWDEQDQFFYDALSLKDGSNFFLRLRTIVGLIPIFAVEVIDDEMLQKLPKFKARMQWVLENKPELASLVSHWEVKGENSKHLLSLLRGHRLKKLLNRMLDEKEFLGEFGVRALSKEYEENPFELSLNGNDFTVKYLPAESNSYMFGGNSNWRGPIWFPVNFLIIESLQRFFFYYSPDFKVEYPTGSGQFFDLDEIATSLGDRLKNIFLKGEDGKRVFNRQYPRFQEDPDFRDYILFYEYFHGDTGRGVGASHQTGWTAVVAKLLQPRLSKSKMDKAETQSPKT
;
A
#
# COMPACT_ATOMS: atom_id res chain seq x y z
N MET A 1 4.17 -16.42 17.11
CA MET A 1 5.25 -16.34 16.09
C MET A 1 5.29 -17.58 15.19
N ALA A 2 5.34 -18.81 15.71
CA ALA A 2 5.53 -20.02 14.87
C ALA A 2 4.61 -20.14 13.63
N TRP A 3 3.30 -19.91 13.75
CA TRP A 3 2.37 -20.00 12.60
C TRP A 3 2.66 -19.03 11.45
N LYS A 4 3.28 -17.88 11.74
CA LYS A 4 3.64 -16.85 10.75
C LYS A 4 4.98 -17.13 10.07
N LYS A 5 5.69 -18.21 10.45
CA LYS A 5 6.98 -18.57 9.85
C LYS A 5 6.87 -18.72 8.34
N TYR A 6 5.85 -19.41 7.85
CA TYR A 6 5.55 -19.51 6.42
C TYR A 6 4.38 -18.61 6.07
N GLY A 7 4.45 -17.91 4.95
CA GLY A 7 3.37 -17.03 4.49
C GLY A 7 3.55 -16.64 3.04
N PRO A 8 2.66 -15.78 2.50
CA PRO A 8 2.69 -15.36 1.11
C PRO A 8 3.75 -14.27 0.88
N TYR A 9 4.95 -14.45 1.43
CA TYR A 9 5.97 -13.39 1.49
C TYR A 9 6.84 -13.29 0.23
N VAL A 10 6.61 -14.14 -0.77
CA VAL A 10 7.28 -14.13 -2.07
C VAL A 10 6.78 -12.94 -2.89
N SER A 11 7.65 -12.17 -3.53
CA SER A 11 7.23 -11.03 -4.35
C SER A 11 6.42 -11.50 -5.58
N ASN A 12 5.51 -10.67 -6.10
CA ASN A 12 4.93 -10.94 -7.43
C ASN A 12 5.84 -10.42 -8.56
N ARG A 13 6.76 -9.50 -8.25
CA ARG A 13 7.74 -8.91 -9.17
C ARG A 13 9.04 -8.59 -8.43
N GLU A 14 10.16 -9.17 -8.86
CA GLU A 14 11.50 -8.84 -8.35
C GLU A 14 12.41 -8.21 -9.42
N TRP A 15 12.05 -8.33 -10.69
CA TRP A 15 12.69 -7.59 -11.79
C TRP A 15 12.27 -6.11 -11.78
N GLY A 16 13.11 -5.25 -12.36
CA GLY A 16 12.84 -3.81 -12.44
C GLY A 16 12.98 -3.03 -11.13
N LEU A 17 13.64 -3.58 -10.11
CA LEU A 17 13.70 -2.99 -8.77
C LEU A 17 15.06 -2.38 -8.43
N VAL A 18 15.05 -1.32 -7.61
CA VAL A 18 16.27 -0.57 -7.24
C VAL A 18 17.29 -1.45 -6.52
N ARG A 19 16.82 -2.31 -5.63
CA ARG A 19 17.70 -3.23 -4.89
C ARG A 19 18.37 -4.26 -5.80
N GLU A 20 17.73 -4.65 -6.91
CA GLU A 20 18.29 -5.57 -7.91
C GLU A 20 18.97 -4.83 -9.08
N ASP A 21 19.06 -3.50 -9.04
CA ASP A 21 19.74 -2.71 -10.07
C ASP A 21 21.25 -2.66 -9.79
N TYR A 22 22.02 -3.19 -10.74
CA TYR A 22 23.47 -3.12 -10.69
C TYR A 22 24.11 -2.30 -11.82
N SER A 23 23.30 -1.56 -12.58
CA SER A 23 23.72 -0.70 -13.69
C SER A 23 24.53 0.52 -13.24
N ALA A 24 25.20 1.18 -14.21
CA ALA A 24 25.90 2.43 -13.97
C ALA A 24 24.98 3.66 -14.01
N SER A 25 23.85 3.57 -14.73
CA SER A 25 22.87 4.63 -14.92
C SER A 25 21.82 4.71 -13.81
N GLY A 26 21.64 3.64 -13.03
CA GLY A 26 20.49 3.52 -12.15
C GLY A 26 19.21 3.12 -12.91
N ASP A 27 19.31 2.48 -14.07
CA ASP A 27 18.13 2.03 -14.81
C ASP A 27 17.75 0.60 -14.39
N ALA A 28 16.94 0.52 -13.34
CA ALA A 28 16.51 -0.75 -12.76
C ALA A 28 15.68 -1.59 -13.73
N TRP A 29 14.86 -0.96 -14.57
CA TRP A 29 13.94 -1.60 -15.50
C TRP A 29 14.67 -2.33 -16.63
N GLU A 30 15.72 -1.71 -17.17
CA GLU A 30 16.50 -2.30 -18.25
C GLU A 30 17.62 -3.21 -17.76
N TYR A 31 18.06 -3.09 -16.49
CA TYR A 31 19.12 -3.94 -15.93
C TYR A 31 18.69 -5.41 -15.80
N THR A 32 17.62 -5.66 -15.06
CA THR A 32 16.94 -6.96 -15.04
C THR A 32 15.49 -6.75 -15.43
N ASN A 33 15.16 -7.10 -16.67
CA ASN A 33 13.83 -6.98 -17.22
C ASN A 33 13.08 -8.33 -17.16
N TYR A 34 11.80 -8.31 -17.51
CA TYR A 34 10.94 -9.49 -17.47
C TYR A 34 11.52 -10.72 -18.19
N PHE A 35 12.19 -10.53 -19.33
CA PHE A 35 12.72 -11.63 -20.15
C PHE A 35 14.07 -12.14 -19.66
N SER A 36 14.93 -11.28 -19.08
CA SER A 36 16.19 -11.72 -18.49
C SER A 36 16.01 -12.35 -17.10
N ALA A 37 14.97 -11.95 -16.36
CA ALA A 37 14.61 -12.46 -15.03
C ALA A 37 14.51 -14.00 -14.93
N GLU A 38 14.11 -14.67 -16.01
CA GLU A 38 14.09 -16.15 -16.09
C GLU A 38 15.44 -16.77 -15.76
N SER A 39 16.50 -16.12 -16.23
CA SER A 39 17.87 -16.65 -16.23
C SER A 39 18.77 -15.94 -15.22
N THR A 40 18.25 -14.98 -14.47
CA THR A 40 18.98 -14.18 -13.48
C THR A 40 18.61 -14.62 -12.06
N THR A 41 19.61 -14.89 -11.24
CA THR A 41 19.43 -15.10 -9.79
C THR A 41 19.35 -13.76 -9.08
N TYR A 42 18.34 -13.60 -8.21
CA TYR A 42 18.14 -12.39 -7.42
C TYR A 42 19.01 -12.40 -6.16
N ARG A 43 19.51 -11.23 -5.78
CA ARG A 43 20.37 -11.10 -4.61
C ARG A 43 19.57 -10.93 -3.31
N TRP A 44 18.50 -10.17 -3.38
CA TRP A 44 17.83 -9.61 -2.23
C TRP A 44 16.59 -10.40 -1.86
N ALA A 45 15.78 -10.80 -2.85
CA ALA A 45 14.60 -11.63 -2.63
C ALA A 45 14.37 -12.66 -3.76
N GLU A 46 13.13 -13.12 -3.93
CA GLU A 46 12.66 -14.05 -4.97
C GLU A 46 11.21 -13.69 -5.35
N GLU A 47 10.81 -14.04 -6.57
CA GLU A 47 9.45 -13.84 -7.09
C GLU A 47 8.79 -15.16 -7.52
N GLY A 48 7.46 -15.17 -7.57
CA GLY A 48 6.70 -16.29 -8.12
C GLY A 48 5.19 -16.11 -7.99
N ILE A 49 4.44 -16.76 -8.88
CA ILE A 49 2.97 -16.71 -8.87
C ILE A 49 2.43 -17.45 -7.65
N CYS A 50 1.64 -16.74 -6.83
CA CYS A 50 1.01 -17.28 -5.61
C CYS A 50 2.01 -17.98 -4.67
N GLY A 51 3.23 -17.45 -4.60
CA GLY A 51 4.31 -18.10 -3.86
C GLY A 51 4.19 -17.98 -2.34
N ILE A 52 4.69 -19.00 -1.64
CA ILE A 52 4.92 -18.98 -0.19
C ILE A 52 6.41 -19.20 0.12
N CYS A 53 6.89 -18.61 1.21
CA CYS A 53 8.23 -18.87 1.73
C CYS A 53 8.27 -18.74 3.25
N ASP A 54 9.39 -19.15 3.85
CA ASP A 54 9.67 -18.81 5.25
C ASP A 54 9.97 -17.31 5.43
N ASP A 55 9.98 -16.86 6.67
CA ASP A 55 10.17 -15.47 7.09
C ASP A 55 11.57 -14.92 6.82
N PHE A 56 12.53 -15.78 6.46
CA PHE A 56 13.85 -15.41 5.96
C PHE A 56 14.04 -15.69 4.46
N GLN A 57 12.97 -16.16 3.80
CA GLN A 57 12.91 -16.56 2.40
C GLN A 57 14.09 -17.46 2.03
N PHE A 58 14.39 -18.48 2.84
CA PHE A 58 15.38 -19.49 2.48
C PHE A 58 14.79 -20.48 1.48
N LEU A 59 13.54 -20.90 1.68
CA LEU A 59 12.84 -21.86 0.84
C LEU A 59 11.57 -21.24 0.28
N VAL A 60 11.44 -21.32 -1.03
CA VAL A 60 10.30 -20.79 -1.77
C VAL A 60 9.57 -21.93 -2.47
N PHE A 61 8.24 -21.89 -2.39
CA PHE A 61 7.34 -22.69 -3.22
C PHE A 61 6.46 -21.76 -4.05
N SER A 62 6.32 -22.04 -5.35
CA SER A 62 5.37 -21.39 -6.24
C SER A 62 4.94 -22.35 -7.34
N VAL A 63 4.09 -21.90 -8.28
CA VAL A 63 3.63 -22.73 -9.40
C VAL A 63 3.89 -22.01 -10.71
N GLY A 64 4.48 -22.73 -11.67
CA GLY A 64 4.59 -22.31 -13.08
C GLY A 64 3.57 -23.00 -13.97
N PHE A 65 3.23 -22.36 -15.10
CA PHE A 65 2.23 -22.86 -16.05
C PHE A 65 2.72 -22.74 -17.49
N TRP A 66 2.34 -23.67 -18.36
CA TRP A 66 2.56 -23.52 -19.80
C TRP A 66 1.46 -24.18 -20.62
N ASN A 67 0.77 -23.40 -21.44
CA ASN A 67 -0.34 -23.85 -22.30
C ASN A 67 0.11 -24.54 -23.61
N LYS A 68 1.41 -24.85 -23.74
CA LYS A 68 2.07 -25.40 -24.95
C LYS A 68 2.08 -24.46 -26.17
N LYS A 69 1.67 -23.20 -26.01
CA LYS A 69 1.62 -22.18 -27.07
C LYS A 69 2.42 -20.92 -26.72
N ASP A 70 2.51 -20.58 -25.43
CA ASP A 70 3.27 -19.43 -24.95
C ASP A 70 4.76 -19.58 -25.29
N GLN A 71 5.42 -18.45 -25.55
CA GLN A 71 6.85 -18.42 -25.86
C GLN A 71 7.73 -18.63 -24.61
N ILE A 72 7.14 -18.45 -23.42
CA ILE A 72 7.80 -18.58 -22.13
C ILE A 72 6.90 -19.36 -21.17
N ILE A 73 7.51 -19.95 -20.14
CA ILE A 73 6.75 -20.53 -19.03
C ILE A 73 6.25 -19.41 -18.12
N LYS A 74 4.98 -19.48 -17.75
CA LYS A 74 4.34 -18.52 -16.85
C LYS A 74 4.65 -18.88 -15.40
N GLU A 75 5.85 -18.52 -14.94
CA GLU A 75 6.30 -18.65 -13.54
C GLU A 75 6.36 -17.30 -12.80
N ARG A 76 6.13 -16.20 -13.54
CA ARG A 76 6.12 -14.80 -13.07
C ARG A 76 5.09 -13.98 -13.83
N LEU A 77 4.41 -13.07 -13.15
CA LEU A 77 3.36 -12.23 -13.76
C LEU A 77 3.96 -11.22 -14.73
N PHE A 78 3.40 -11.13 -15.93
CA PHE A 78 3.82 -10.16 -16.94
C PHE A 78 3.19 -8.79 -16.72
N GLY A 79 3.91 -7.75 -17.12
CA GLY A 79 3.39 -6.40 -17.23
C GLY A 79 4.44 -5.48 -17.85
N LEU A 80 4.10 -4.20 -17.92
CA LEU A 80 4.87 -3.18 -18.62
C LEU A 80 5.82 -2.45 -17.66
N SER A 81 7.00 -2.10 -18.15
CA SER A 81 7.86 -1.12 -17.47
C SER A 81 7.30 0.30 -17.63
N ASN A 82 7.82 1.23 -16.84
CA ASN A 82 7.40 2.64 -16.88
C ASN A 82 7.46 3.25 -18.30
N SER A 83 8.46 2.88 -19.09
CA SER A 83 8.63 3.36 -20.47
C SER A 83 7.76 2.65 -21.51
N GLN A 84 7.23 1.47 -21.19
CA GLN A 84 6.41 0.65 -22.09
C GLN A 84 4.92 0.98 -21.98
N GLY A 85 4.41 1.28 -20.78
CA GLY A 85 3.02 1.69 -20.63
C GLY A 85 2.80 3.15 -21.01
N ASN A 86 1.64 3.46 -21.59
CA ASN A 86 1.24 4.85 -21.81
C ASN A 86 1.04 5.59 -20.50
N HIS A 87 0.61 4.91 -19.45
CA HIS A 87 0.47 5.43 -18.08
C HIS A 87 1.42 4.77 -17.09
N GLY A 88 2.56 4.26 -17.59
CA GLY A 88 3.62 3.74 -16.73
C GLY A 88 3.58 2.25 -16.49
N GLU A 89 3.83 1.84 -15.26
CA GLU A 89 3.95 0.43 -14.89
C GLU A 89 2.58 -0.20 -14.73
N ASP A 90 2.38 -1.40 -15.28
CA ASP A 90 1.03 -1.94 -15.45
C ASP A 90 1.05 -3.46 -15.59
N VAL A 91 0.42 -4.17 -14.65
CA VAL A 91 0.33 -5.64 -14.67
C VAL A 91 -0.71 -6.11 -15.69
N LYS A 92 -0.30 -6.92 -16.66
CA LYS A 92 -1.19 -7.37 -17.75
C LYS A 92 -1.76 -8.76 -17.50
N GLU A 93 -2.05 -9.10 -16.25
CA GLU A 93 -2.46 -10.44 -15.81
C GLU A 93 -3.67 -10.38 -14.90
N TYR A 94 -4.53 -11.40 -14.93
CA TYR A 94 -5.71 -11.47 -14.06
C TYR A 94 -5.54 -12.49 -12.95
N TYR A 95 -5.45 -11.97 -11.72
CA TYR A 95 -5.38 -12.73 -10.50
C TYR A 95 -6.11 -12.02 -9.36
N TYR A 96 -6.56 -12.79 -8.37
CA TYR A 96 -7.43 -12.28 -7.30
C TYR A 96 -7.10 -12.91 -5.96
N TYR A 97 -6.98 -12.07 -4.93
CA TYR A 97 -6.82 -12.49 -3.55
C TYR A 97 -8.18 -12.75 -2.91
N LEU A 98 -8.52 -14.03 -2.72
CA LEU A 98 -9.88 -14.42 -2.34
C LEU A 98 -10.03 -14.65 -0.84
N ASP A 99 -8.99 -15.18 -0.19
CA ASP A 99 -9.05 -15.53 1.22
C ASP A 99 -7.67 -15.59 1.87
N SER A 100 -7.59 -15.24 3.15
CA SER A 100 -6.41 -15.43 4.00
C SER A 100 -6.75 -15.19 5.47
N THR A 101 -6.04 -15.83 6.39
CA THR A 101 -6.15 -15.53 7.84
C THR A 101 -4.87 -14.84 8.35
N PRO A 102 -4.91 -14.10 9.47
CA PRO A 102 -3.71 -13.46 10.05
C PRO A 102 -2.53 -14.40 10.32
N THR A 103 -2.81 -15.67 10.58
CA THR A 103 -1.83 -16.74 10.80
C THR A 103 -1.41 -17.43 9.50
N HIS A 104 -2.01 -17.05 8.37
CA HIS A 104 -1.86 -17.71 7.08
C HIS A 104 -2.15 -19.22 7.19
N SER A 105 -3.12 -19.58 8.04
CA SER A 105 -3.52 -20.98 8.31
C SER A 105 -4.40 -21.55 7.20
N TYR A 106 -5.15 -20.67 6.53
CA TYR A 106 -5.79 -20.88 5.25
C TYR A 106 -5.52 -19.67 4.36
N MET A 107 -5.28 -19.92 3.06
CA MET A 107 -5.10 -18.89 2.04
C MET A 107 -5.63 -19.38 0.70
N LYS A 108 -6.25 -18.48 -0.09
CA LYS A 108 -6.77 -18.78 -1.43
C LYS A 108 -6.58 -17.60 -2.38
N MET A 109 -6.03 -17.91 -3.55
CA MET A 109 -5.89 -16.99 -4.68
C MET A 109 -6.40 -17.67 -5.96
N LEU A 110 -6.93 -16.88 -6.89
CA LEU A 110 -7.27 -17.33 -8.24
C LEU A 110 -6.30 -16.69 -9.24
N TYR A 111 -5.79 -17.48 -10.19
CA TYR A 111 -5.11 -16.99 -11.40
C TYR A 111 -5.89 -17.44 -12.64
N LYS A 112 -6.11 -16.52 -13.59
CA LYS A 112 -6.78 -16.79 -14.86
C LYS A 112 -5.76 -16.85 -15.99
N TYR A 113 -5.49 -18.06 -16.48
CA TYR A 113 -4.42 -18.29 -17.45
C TYR A 113 -4.97 -18.63 -18.85
N PRO A 114 -4.66 -17.85 -19.90
CA PRO A 114 -5.14 -18.13 -21.26
C PRO A 114 -4.66 -19.48 -21.84
N GLN A 115 -5.51 -20.11 -22.64
CA GLN A 115 -5.17 -21.31 -23.43
C GLN A 115 -4.45 -20.98 -24.74
N ASN A 116 -4.49 -19.73 -25.16
CA ASN A 116 -3.80 -19.22 -26.34
C ASN A 116 -2.49 -18.55 -25.97
N ALA A 117 -1.59 -18.44 -26.95
CA ALA A 117 -0.32 -17.74 -26.77
C ALA A 117 -0.57 -16.34 -26.21
N PHE A 118 0.05 -16.05 -25.07
CA PHE A 118 -0.12 -14.79 -24.38
C PHE A 118 0.39 -13.61 -25.24
N PRO A 119 -0.36 -12.49 -25.36
CA PRO A 119 -0.14 -11.49 -26.38
C PRO A 119 0.90 -10.41 -25.97
N TYR A 120 2.10 -10.82 -25.56
CA TYR A 120 3.14 -9.93 -25.02
C TYR A 120 3.44 -8.73 -25.94
N GLU A 121 3.76 -8.99 -27.20
CA GLU A 121 4.12 -7.95 -28.18
C GLU A 121 2.95 -7.00 -28.51
N ASP A 122 1.71 -7.50 -28.56
CA ASP A 122 0.54 -6.64 -28.82
C ASP A 122 0.33 -5.67 -27.65
N LEU A 123 0.44 -6.16 -26.42
CA LEU A 123 0.33 -5.36 -25.20
C LEU A 123 1.42 -4.28 -25.13
N ILE A 124 2.68 -4.64 -25.39
CA ILE A 124 3.80 -3.67 -25.40
C ILE A 124 3.59 -2.61 -26.48
N ASN A 125 3.38 -3.04 -27.74
CA ASN A 125 3.36 -2.13 -28.88
C ASN A 125 2.15 -1.18 -28.87
N ARG A 126 0.96 -1.66 -28.45
CA ARG A 126 -0.23 -0.80 -28.42
C ARG A 126 -0.19 0.22 -27.28
N ASN A 127 0.26 -0.18 -26.08
CA ASN A 127 0.39 0.75 -24.98
C ASN A 127 1.46 1.82 -25.29
N ALA A 128 2.62 1.42 -25.80
CA ALA A 128 3.66 2.38 -26.21
C ALA A 128 3.16 3.37 -27.29
N ALA A 129 2.24 2.94 -28.17
CA ALA A 129 1.67 3.78 -29.22
C ALA A 129 0.43 4.60 -28.80
N ALA A 130 -0.20 4.29 -27.65
CA ALA A 130 -1.46 4.90 -27.25
C ALA A 130 -1.31 6.38 -26.86
N GLY A 131 -0.18 6.76 -26.27
CA GLY A 131 0.03 8.11 -25.73
C GLY A 131 -0.84 8.42 -24.50
N LYS A 132 -0.60 9.58 -23.87
CA LYS A 132 -1.18 9.96 -22.57
C LYS A 132 -2.68 10.36 -22.61
N GLU A 133 -3.26 10.54 -23.79
CA GLU A 133 -4.68 10.94 -23.93
C GLU A 133 -5.64 9.73 -24.03
N ASN A 134 -5.10 8.52 -24.18
CA ASN A 134 -5.88 7.30 -24.29
C ASN A 134 -5.75 6.46 -23.01
N PRO A 135 -6.77 5.66 -22.67
CA PRO A 135 -6.67 4.71 -21.56
C PRO A 135 -5.62 3.62 -21.85
N GLU A 136 -5.22 2.89 -20.81
CA GLU A 136 -4.40 1.68 -20.95
C GLU A 136 -5.11 0.63 -21.80
N TYR A 137 -4.34 -0.09 -22.62
CA TYR A 137 -4.82 -1.24 -23.38
C TYR A 137 -4.57 -2.51 -22.57
N GLU A 138 -5.66 -3.14 -22.12
CA GLU A 138 -5.66 -4.24 -21.17
C GLU A 138 -5.67 -5.61 -21.83
N LEU A 139 -5.32 -6.65 -21.05
CA LEU A 139 -5.37 -8.05 -21.54
C LEU A 139 -6.78 -8.41 -22.05
N ILE A 140 -7.84 -7.91 -21.41
CA ILE A 140 -9.22 -8.14 -21.85
C ILE A 140 -9.53 -7.53 -23.22
N ASP A 141 -8.89 -6.42 -23.60
CA ASP A 141 -9.12 -5.72 -24.87
C ASP A 141 -8.54 -6.48 -26.07
N THR A 142 -7.65 -7.43 -25.83
CA THR A 142 -7.09 -8.32 -26.86
C THR A 142 -8.12 -9.33 -27.39
N GLY A 143 -9.24 -9.51 -26.68
CA GLY A 143 -10.25 -10.53 -26.96
C GLY A 143 -9.84 -11.96 -26.58
N ILE A 144 -8.70 -12.14 -25.88
CA ILE A 144 -8.18 -13.48 -25.53
C ILE A 144 -9.14 -14.30 -24.66
N PHE A 145 -10.05 -13.64 -23.95
CA PHE A 145 -11.08 -14.30 -23.12
C PHE A 145 -12.41 -14.51 -23.85
N ASP A 146 -12.66 -13.92 -25.03
CA ASP A 146 -13.99 -13.85 -25.66
C ASP A 146 -14.65 -15.20 -25.91
N GLN A 147 -13.85 -16.24 -26.16
CA GLN A 147 -14.32 -17.60 -26.41
C GLN A 147 -14.29 -18.52 -25.17
N ASN A 148 -14.02 -17.95 -23.98
CA ASN A 148 -13.77 -18.68 -22.73
C ASN A 148 -12.55 -19.63 -22.80
N GLU A 149 -11.58 -19.35 -23.65
CA GLU A 149 -10.37 -20.15 -23.84
C GLU A 149 -9.30 -19.82 -22.79
N TYR A 150 -9.61 -20.12 -21.53
CA TYR A 150 -8.72 -19.93 -20.39
C TYR A 150 -8.94 -20.99 -19.31
N PHE A 151 -8.00 -21.08 -18.38
CA PHE A 151 -8.10 -21.88 -17.17
C PHE A 151 -8.35 -20.98 -15.96
N ASP A 152 -9.31 -21.37 -15.12
CA ASP A 152 -9.36 -20.90 -13.74
C ASP A 152 -8.45 -21.80 -12.90
N ILE A 153 -7.46 -21.20 -12.25
CA ILE A 153 -6.47 -21.91 -11.41
C ILE A 153 -6.59 -21.37 -9.98
N PHE A 154 -7.32 -22.11 -9.14
CA PHE A 154 -7.36 -21.82 -7.71
C PHE A 154 -6.15 -22.46 -7.03
N ILE A 155 -5.40 -21.62 -6.30
CA ILE A 155 -4.21 -22.03 -5.57
C ILE A 155 -4.50 -21.79 -4.09
N GLU A 156 -4.51 -22.87 -3.33
CA GLU A 156 -4.93 -22.85 -1.94
C GLU A 156 -3.88 -23.50 -1.02
N TYR A 157 -3.69 -22.89 0.15
CA TYR A 157 -2.78 -23.37 1.18
C TYR A 157 -3.54 -23.57 2.48
N ALA A 158 -3.34 -24.72 3.14
CA ALA A 158 -3.91 -25.03 4.44
C ALA A 158 -2.84 -25.58 5.38
N LYS A 159 -2.66 -24.99 6.56
CA LYS A 159 -1.66 -25.44 7.52
C LYS A 159 -2.26 -26.38 8.55
N ASN A 160 -1.70 -27.57 8.69
CA ASN A 160 -1.99 -28.43 9.84
C ASN A 160 -1.23 -27.96 11.09
N SER A 161 0.01 -27.51 10.89
CA SER A 161 0.88 -26.95 11.93
C SER A 161 1.85 -25.92 11.31
N PRO A 162 2.68 -25.21 12.11
CA PRO A 162 3.71 -24.32 11.57
C PRO A 162 4.67 -24.95 10.56
N ASP A 163 4.89 -26.26 10.62
CA ASP A 163 5.84 -27.00 9.78
C ASP A 163 5.14 -28.11 8.95
N ASP A 164 3.85 -27.93 8.64
CA ASP A 164 3.06 -28.86 7.83
C ASP A 164 1.98 -28.09 7.04
N ILE A 165 2.20 -27.95 5.73
CA ILE A 165 1.44 -27.12 4.81
C ILE A 165 0.91 -28.00 3.68
N LEU A 166 -0.40 -28.05 3.55
CA LEU A 166 -1.14 -28.70 2.47
C LEU A 166 -1.35 -27.67 1.35
N ILE A 167 -1.18 -28.11 0.11
CA ILE A 167 -1.25 -27.26 -1.08
C ILE A 167 -2.22 -27.93 -2.05
N LYS A 168 -3.22 -27.19 -2.51
CA LYS A 168 -4.24 -27.69 -3.45
C LYS A 168 -4.34 -26.76 -4.65
N LEU A 169 -4.17 -27.33 -5.84
CA LEU A 169 -4.40 -26.65 -7.11
C LEU A 169 -5.68 -27.20 -7.72
N THR A 170 -6.70 -26.36 -7.88
CA THR A 170 -7.94 -26.72 -8.59
C THR A 170 -7.95 -26.00 -9.93
N VAL A 171 -7.78 -26.76 -11.01
CA VAL A 171 -7.69 -26.22 -12.37
C VAL A 171 -8.96 -26.58 -13.12
N THR A 172 -9.64 -25.57 -13.65
CA THR A 172 -10.85 -25.74 -14.46
C THR A 172 -10.63 -25.18 -15.86
N ASN A 173 -10.81 -26.01 -16.88
CA ASN A 173 -10.90 -25.56 -18.26
C ASN A 173 -12.23 -24.83 -18.46
N LYS A 174 -12.22 -23.54 -18.82
CA LYS A 174 -13.45 -22.76 -19.04
C LYS A 174 -13.98 -22.85 -20.46
N ALA A 175 -13.21 -23.47 -21.36
CA ALA A 175 -13.54 -23.63 -22.75
C ALA A 175 -14.41 -24.86 -23.00
N LYS A 176 -15.16 -24.83 -24.11
CA LYS A 176 -15.90 -25.98 -24.65
C LYS A 176 -15.05 -26.79 -25.63
N ILE A 177 -13.75 -26.77 -25.43
CA ILE A 177 -12.77 -27.52 -26.22
C ILE A 177 -11.73 -28.09 -25.27
N GLU A 178 -11.15 -29.23 -25.64
CA GLU A 178 -10.01 -29.80 -24.93
C GLU A 178 -8.80 -28.87 -25.05
N ALA A 179 -8.06 -28.69 -23.95
CA ALA A 179 -6.86 -27.86 -23.93
C ALA A 179 -5.73 -28.49 -23.09
N PRO A 180 -4.48 -28.46 -23.56
CA PRO A 180 -3.33 -28.91 -22.80
C PRO A 180 -2.88 -27.85 -21.78
N LEU A 181 -2.35 -28.31 -20.65
CA LEU A 181 -1.67 -27.46 -19.68
C LEU A 181 -0.57 -28.25 -18.97
N ILE A 182 0.63 -27.69 -18.95
CA ILE A 182 1.72 -28.15 -18.10
C ILE A 182 1.70 -27.34 -16.81
N LEU A 183 1.68 -28.04 -15.67
CA LEU A 183 1.80 -27.49 -14.32
C LEU A 183 3.20 -27.78 -13.79
N LEU A 184 3.80 -26.77 -13.16
CA LEU A 184 5.15 -26.81 -12.58
C LEU A 184 5.15 -26.34 -11.12
N PRO A 185 4.59 -27.10 -10.18
CA PRO A 185 4.82 -26.87 -8.75
C PRO A 185 6.32 -26.92 -8.48
N THR A 186 6.88 -25.79 -8.09
CA THR A 186 8.32 -25.56 -8.04
C THR A 186 8.76 -25.20 -6.62
N LEU A 187 9.84 -25.84 -6.17
CA LEU A 187 10.48 -25.60 -4.90
C LEU A 187 11.94 -25.19 -5.14
N TRP A 188 12.39 -24.10 -4.53
CA TRP A 188 13.78 -23.67 -4.66
C TRP A 188 14.29 -22.93 -3.44
N PHE A 189 15.62 -22.89 -3.31
CA PHE A 189 16.28 -22.05 -2.32
C PHE A 189 16.61 -20.69 -2.90
N ARG A 190 16.34 -19.61 -2.15
CA ARG A 190 16.93 -18.31 -2.48
C ARG A 190 18.44 -18.43 -2.44
N ASN A 191 19.11 -17.89 -3.44
CA ASN A 191 20.55 -18.01 -3.52
C ASN A 191 21.23 -17.19 -2.43
N THR A 192 21.98 -17.86 -1.55
CA THR A 192 22.80 -17.20 -0.51
C THR A 192 24.28 -17.53 -0.62
N TRP A 193 24.66 -18.43 -1.53
CA TRP A 193 25.99 -19.03 -1.60
C TRP A 193 26.91 -18.38 -2.66
N ASN A 194 26.35 -17.70 -3.66
CA ASN A 194 27.17 -17.10 -4.73
C ASN A 194 27.83 -15.78 -4.34
N TRP A 195 27.45 -15.16 -3.22
CA TRP A 195 27.81 -13.76 -2.92
C TRP A 195 29.13 -13.59 -2.17
N GLY A 196 29.78 -14.67 -1.73
CA GLY A 196 31.09 -14.63 -1.06
C GLY A 196 31.07 -14.37 0.45
N TYR A 197 29.91 -14.53 1.10
CA TYR A 197 29.76 -14.41 2.56
C TYR A 197 29.64 -15.76 3.29
N ASP A 198 29.02 -16.75 2.66
CA ASP A 198 28.83 -18.12 3.14
C ASP A 198 28.86 -19.03 1.89
N ASP A 199 29.64 -20.11 1.92
CA ASP A 199 29.77 -21.06 0.80
C ASP A 199 28.82 -22.27 0.96
N TYR A 200 28.00 -22.27 2.01
CA TYR A 200 26.99 -23.30 2.23
C TYR A 200 25.92 -23.31 1.13
N LYS A 201 25.99 -24.31 0.25
CA LYS A 201 24.95 -24.62 -0.75
C LYS A 201 23.99 -25.70 -0.22
N PRO A 202 22.69 -25.44 -0.09
CA PRO A 202 21.70 -26.45 0.30
C PRO A 202 21.39 -27.42 -0.85
N GLU A 203 20.70 -28.53 -0.56
CA GLU A 203 20.37 -29.55 -1.57
C GLU A 203 18.88 -29.94 -1.51
N LEU A 204 18.23 -29.92 -2.66
CA LEU A 204 16.98 -30.63 -2.93
C LEU A 204 17.34 -31.92 -3.67
N SER A 205 16.74 -33.04 -3.28
CA SER A 205 16.97 -34.33 -3.95
C SER A 205 15.73 -35.20 -4.00
N SER A 206 15.69 -36.19 -4.89
CA SER A 206 14.61 -37.18 -4.92
C SER A 206 15.15 -38.59 -5.08
N ALA A 207 14.70 -39.47 -4.18
CA ALA A 207 14.91 -40.92 -4.27
C ALA A 207 13.63 -41.69 -4.68
N LYS A 208 12.48 -41.00 -4.71
CA LYS A 208 11.15 -41.55 -5.04
C LYS A 208 10.41 -40.52 -5.87
N GLU A 209 9.69 -40.97 -6.91
CA GLU A 209 9.01 -40.09 -7.88
C GLU A 209 8.11 -39.02 -7.22
N ASN A 210 7.48 -39.34 -6.09
CA ASN A 210 6.48 -38.47 -5.44
C ASN A 210 6.99 -37.72 -4.20
N GLN A 211 8.31 -37.69 -3.99
CA GLN A 211 8.91 -37.07 -2.80
C GLN A 211 10.19 -36.32 -3.15
N ILE A 212 10.24 -35.05 -2.77
CA ILE A 212 11.45 -34.23 -2.74
C ILE A 212 11.92 -34.12 -1.29
N LYS A 213 13.20 -34.40 -1.06
CA LYS A 213 13.93 -34.19 0.19
C LYS A 213 14.54 -32.79 0.21
N ILE A 214 14.40 -32.12 1.35
CA ILE A 214 14.88 -30.76 1.60
C ILE A 214 16.00 -30.82 2.63
N ASP A 215 17.23 -30.54 2.20
CA ASP A 215 18.39 -30.44 3.10
C ASP A 215 18.87 -28.99 3.21
N HIS A 216 18.51 -28.37 4.34
CA HIS A 216 18.95 -27.03 4.71
C HIS A 216 19.22 -26.94 6.22
N LYS A 217 20.37 -26.38 6.63
CA LYS A 217 20.84 -26.31 8.03
C LYS A 217 19.90 -25.54 8.96
N GLY A 218 19.17 -24.55 8.42
CA GLY A 218 18.25 -23.69 9.16
C GLY A 218 16.75 -24.02 9.03
N LEU A 219 16.38 -25.01 8.22
CA LEU A 219 14.95 -25.31 7.96
C LEU A 219 14.47 -26.57 8.68
N THR A 220 13.24 -26.49 9.16
CA THR A 220 12.50 -27.56 9.83
C THR A 220 11.81 -28.48 8.83
N LEU A 221 11.31 -27.92 7.71
CA LEU A 221 10.73 -28.70 6.61
C LEU A 221 11.79 -29.61 5.98
N LYS A 222 11.41 -30.86 5.71
CA LYS A 222 12.30 -31.90 5.16
C LYS A 222 11.76 -32.56 3.91
N ASN A 223 10.46 -32.39 3.63
CA ASN A 223 9.79 -33.13 2.56
C ASN A 223 8.77 -32.26 1.83
N LEU A 224 8.72 -32.40 0.51
CA LEU A 224 7.58 -32.04 -0.33
C LEU A 224 7.05 -33.31 -1.01
N TYR A 225 5.78 -33.63 -0.79
CA TYR A 225 5.10 -34.77 -1.40
C TYR A 225 4.16 -34.32 -2.51
N SER A 226 3.99 -35.15 -3.54
CA SER A 226 2.98 -35.01 -4.59
C SER A 226 2.01 -36.19 -4.55
N ASN A 227 0.70 -35.94 -4.66
CA ASN A 227 -0.29 -37.02 -4.80
C ASN A 227 -0.34 -37.56 -6.25
N THR A 228 0.19 -36.78 -7.20
CA THR A 228 0.29 -37.17 -8.62
C THR A 228 1.69 -37.71 -8.91
N SER A 229 1.76 -38.85 -9.61
CA SER A 229 3.03 -39.38 -10.12
C SER A 229 3.56 -38.48 -11.22
N ALA A 230 4.66 -37.78 -10.97
CA ALA A 230 5.22 -36.79 -11.89
C ALA A 230 6.73 -36.85 -11.90
N LYS A 231 7.34 -36.59 -13.07
CA LYS A 231 8.80 -36.48 -13.18
C LYS A 231 9.25 -35.21 -12.45
N ALA A 232 10.25 -35.30 -11.58
CA ALA A 232 10.88 -34.13 -10.97
C ALA A 232 12.05 -33.65 -11.84
N LEU A 233 12.08 -32.36 -12.19
CA LEU A 233 13.11 -31.73 -13.00
C LEU A 233 13.99 -30.86 -12.10
N PHE A 234 15.27 -31.20 -11.96
CA PHE A 234 16.22 -30.52 -11.09
C PHE A 234 17.19 -29.61 -11.84
N CYS A 235 17.38 -28.41 -11.32
CA CYS A 235 18.45 -27.49 -11.71
C CYS A 235 18.92 -26.69 -10.47
N ASP A 236 19.74 -25.69 -10.68
CA ASP A 236 20.20 -24.78 -9.65
C ASP A 236 19.60 -23.39 -9.81
N ASN A 237 19.31 -22.70 -8.70
CA ASN A 237 18.98 -21.27 -8.71
C ASN A 237 20.24 -20.40 -8.88
N ASP A 238 21.05 -20.72 -9.89
CA ASP A 238 22.28 -20.04 -10.28
C ASP A 238 22.06 -19.34 -11.64
N THR A 239 22.56 -18.11 -11.79
CA THR A 239 22.44 -17.30 -13.01
C THR A 239 23.00 -18.04 -14.22
N ASN A 240 22.32 -17.94 -15.36
CA ASN A 240 22.84 -18.42 -16.63
C ASN A 240 23.78 -17.37 -17.26
N GLU A 241 25.02 -17.32 -16.75
CA GLU A 241 26.09 -16.43 -17.18
C GLU A 241 26.31 -16.39 -18.70
N LYS A 242 26.11 -17.52 -19.38
CA LYS A 242 26.26 -17.66 -20.83
C LYS A 242 25.17 -16.92 -21.58
N LYS A 243 23.95 -16.95 -21.07
CA LYS A 243 22.79 -16.28 -21.67
C LYS A 243 22.81 -14.78 -21.34
N ILE A 244 23.10 -14.42 -20.09
CA ILE A 244 23.04 -13.03 -19.60
C ILE A 244 24.30 -12.22 -19.94
N TYR A 245 25.49 -12.76 -19.65
CA TYR A 245 26.76 -12.03 -19.75
C TYR A 245 27.71 -12.56 -20.83
N HIS A 246 27.28 -13.58 -21.58
CA HIS A 246 28.12 -14.29 -22.57
C HIS A 246 29.41 -14.87 -21.98
N GLN A 247 29.37 -15.28 -20.71
CA GLN A 247 30.48 -15.92 -19.99
C GLN A 247 30.22 -17.42 -19.75
N PRO A 248 31.26 -18.23 -19.46
CA PRO A 248 31.05 -19.63 -19.06
C PRO A 248 30.26 -19.73 -17.75
N ASN A 249 29.28 -20.62 -17.68
CA ASN A 249 28.50 -20.86 -16.45
C ASN A 249 29.34 -21.53 -15.36
N SER A 250 29.11 -21.12 -14.11
CA SER A 250 29.68 -21.76 -12.91
C SER A 250 28.97 -23.07 -12.58
N SER A 251 27.63 -23.12 -12.71
CA SER A 251 26.82 -24.35 -12.66
C SER A 251 26.49 -24.85 -14.06
N LYS A 252 26.41 -26.17 -14.23
CA LYS A 252 25.99 -26.79 -15.49
C LYS A 252 24.48 -26.68 -15.70
N TYR A 253 23.70 -26.70 -14.63
CA TYR A 253 22.23 -26.77 -14.66
C TYR A 253 21.66 -25.47 -14.09
N CYS A 254 21.69 -24.39 -14.88
CA CYS A 254 21.30 -23.05 -14.43
C CYS A 254 19.79 -22.91 -14.13
N LYS A 255 19.41 -21.74 -13.61
CA LYS A 255 18.05 -21.40 -13.15
C LYS A 255 16.94 -21.67 -14.16
N ASP A 256 17.25 -21.47 -15.43
CA ASP A 256 16.37 -21.65 -16.59
C ASP A 256 16.40 -23.07 -17.18
N GLY A 257 17.05 -24.03 -16.50
CA GLY A 257 17.16 -25.41 -16.99
C GLY A 257 15.81 -26.11 -17.19
N VAL A 258 14.83 -25.84 -16.32
CA VAL A 258 13.44 -26.32 -16.48
C VAL A 258 12.78 -25.71 -17.72
N ASN A 259 13.02 -24.43 -17.97
CA ASN A 259 12.51 -23.71 -19.12
C ASN A 259 13.09 -24.29 -20.42
N ASP A 260 14.41 -24.52 -20.46
CA ASP A 260 15.11 -25.10 -21.61
C ASP A 260 14.69 -26.56 -21.87
N PHE A 261 14.46 -27.35 -20.81
CA PHE A 261 13.91 -28.70 -20.94
C PHE A 261 12.55 -28.72 -21.63
N ILE A 262 11.65 -27.81 -21.27
CA ILE A 262 10.27 -27.80 -21.76
C ILE A 262 10.16 -27.12 -23.13
N LEU A 263 10.70 -25.91 -23.25
CA LEU A 263 10.54 -25.07 -24.45
C LEU A 263 11.48 -25.49 -25.59
N LYS A 264 12.70 -25.92 -25.26
CA LYS A 264 13.73 -26.29 -26.24
C LYS A 264 13.95 -27.80 -26.37
N GLN A 265 13.29 -28.61 -25.53
CA GLN A 265 13.48 -30.06 -25.47
C GLN A 265 14.94 -30.46 -25.17
N ASP A 266 15.66 -29.64 -24.39
CA ASP A 266 17.04 -29.91 -24.02
C ASP A 266 17.11 -30.73 -22.72
N GLU A 267 17.22 -32.06 -22.87
CA GLU A 267 17.39 -32.96 -21.71
C GLU A 267 18.68 -32.71 -20.92
N SER A 268 19.69 -32.07 -21.54
CA SER A 268 20.98 -31.82 -20.89
C SER A 268 20.94 -30.63 -19.92
N ALA A 269 19.87 -29.85 -19.95
CA ALA A 269 19.64 -28.70 -19.07
C ALA A 269 19.20 -29.08 -17.64
N ILE A 270 18.80 -30.34 -17.43
CA ILE A 270 18.36 -30.88 -16.14
C ILE A 270 19.41 -31.82 -15.54
N ASN A 271 19.55 -31.82 -14.22
CA ASN A 271 20.47 -32.71 -13.54
C ASN A 271 19.94 -34.17 -13.49
N PRO A 272 20.59 -35.13 -14.17
CA PRO A 272 20.15 -36.53 -14.19
C PRO A 272 20.33 -37.26 -12.84
N GLU A 273 21.06 -36.67 -11.90
CA GLU A 273 21.25 -37.23 -10.55
C GLU A 273 20.07 -36.93 -9.60
N ASN A 274 19.02 -36.24 -10.08
CA ASN A 274 17.86 -35.82 -9.31
C ASN A 274 18.22 -35.00 -8.06
N LYS A 275 19.11 -34.02 -8.26
CA LYS A 275 19.65 -33.12 -7.23
C LYS A 275 19.83 -31.70 -7.74
N GLY A 276 19.67 -30.70 -6.87
CA GLY A 276 19.93 -29.30 -7.20
C GLY A 276 19.43 -28.35 -6.12
N THR A 277 19.38 -27.06 -6.41
CA THR A 277 18.80 -26.03 -5.53
C THR A 277 17.43 -25.52 -5.98
N LYS A 278 16.96 -25.96 -7.15
CA LYS A 278 15.62 -25.72 -7.71
C LYS A 278 15.07 -27.03 -8.29
N VAL A 279 13.79 -27.32 -8.06
CA VAL A 279 13.11 -28.48 -8.62
C VAL A 279 11.67 -28.15 -8.97
N ALA A 280 11.18 -28.67 -10.10
CA ALA A 280 9.78 -28.61 -10.48
C ALA A 280 9.22 -30.01 -10.72
N PHE A 281 8.01 -30.28 -10.24
CA PHE A 281 7.25 -31.44 -10.73
C PHE A 281 6.72 -31.11 -12.13
N PHE A 282 7.02 -31.97 -13.10
CA PHE A 282 6.53 -31.86 -14.47
C PHE A 282 5.24 -32.67 -14.62
N ILE A 283 4.10 -31.95 -14.59
CA ILE A 283 2.77 -32.52 -14.74
C ILE A 283 2.22 -32.02 -16.09
N ASP A 284 2.13 -32.92 -17.07
CA ASP A 284 1.61 -32.62 -18.41
C ASP A 284 0.22 -33.23 -18.58
N GLU A 285 -0.81 -32.40 -18.62
CA GLU A 285 -2.20 -32.82 -18.62
C GLU A 285 -2.98 -32.23 -19.80
N ASN A 286 -3.95 -33.01 -20.30
CA ASN A 286 -5.01 -32.50 -21.17
C ASN A 286 -6.30 -32.40 -20.36
N PHE A 287 -6.99 -31.27 -20.48
CA PHE A 287 -8.26 -31.02 -19.82
C PHE A 287 -9.37 -31.10 -20.86
N ALA A 288 -10.32 -32.02 -20.68
CA ALA A 288 -11.53 -32.07 -21.49
C ALA A 288 -12.35 -30.77 -21.34
N GLU A 289 -13.36 -30.59 -22.20
CA GLU A 289 -14.26 -29.44 -22.12
C GLU A 289 -14.87 -29.30 -20.71
N LEU A 290 -14.78 -28.10 -20.13
CA LEU A 290 -15.33 -27.81 -18.80
C LEU A 290 -14.80 -28.70 -17.65
N GLU A 291 -13.72 -29.45 -17.87
CA GLU A 291 -13.17 -30.38 -16.87
C GLU A 291 -12.46 -29.62 -15.76
N THR A 292 -12.68 -30.08 -14.52
CA THR A 292 -11.91 -29.69 -13.34
C THR A 292 -11.03 -30.84 -12.88
N LYS A 293 -9.73 -30.59 -12.70
CA LYS A 293 -8.79 -31.51 -12.04
C LYS A 293 -8.19 -30.88 -10.79
N ILE A 294 -7.86 -31.71 -9.82
CA ILE A 294 -7.27 -31.31 -8.54
C ILE A 294 -5.89 -31.95 -8.40
N PHE A 295 -4.89 -31.14 -8.03
CA PHE A 295 -3.53 -31.57 -7.75
C PHE A 295 -3.16 -31.19 -6.33
N GLU A 296 -2.61 -32.13 -5.58
CA GLU A 296 -2.37 -31.99 -4.14
C GLU A 296 -0.90 -32.22 -3.82
N PHE A 297 -0.35 -31.34 -3.00
CA PHE A 297 1.02 -31.41 -2.49
C PHE A 297 1.04 -31.17 -0.98
N ARG A 298 2.07 -31.68 -0.30
CA ARG A 298 2.24 -31.47 1.14
C ARG A 298 3.69 -31.20 1.47
N LEU A 299 3.95 -30.05 2.06
CA LEU A 299 5.25 -29.59 2.50
C LEU A 299 5.33 -29.75 4.02
N CYS A 300 6.15 -30.67 4.52
CA CYS A 300 6.20 -30.99 5.96
C CYS A 300 7.59 -31.36 6.48
N LYS A 301 7.75 -31.31 7.81
CA LYS A 301 8.97 -31.75 8.50
C LYS A 301 9.12 -33.28 8.59
N ASP A 302 8.01 -34.00 8.66
CA ASP A 302 8.00 -35.42 9.01
C ASP A 302 8.06 -36.31 7.76
N ASP A 303 8.60 -37.52 7.93
CA ASP A 303 8.53 -38.59 6.93
C ASP A 303 7.20 -39.33 7.07
N LEU A 304 6.33 -39.19 6.07
CA LEU A 304 4.97 -39.71 6.08
C LEU A 304 4.87 -40.90 5.13
N GLU A 305 4.35 -42.03 5.62
CA GLU A 305 4.06 -43.19 4.77
C GLU A 305 2.83 -42.95 3.88
N LYS A 306 1.84 -42.21 4.39
CA LYS A 306 0.60 -41.87 3.70
C LYS A 306 0.29 -40.37 3.80
N PRO A 307 0.98 -39.53 3.00
CA PRO A 307 0.93 -38.08 3.16
C PRO A 307 -0.45 -37.44 2.91
N PHE A 308 -1.40 -38.16 2.31
CA PHE A 308 -2.68 -37.61 1.84
C PHE A 308 -3.93 -38.23 2.51
N ASP A 309 -3.78 -39.22 3.40
CA ASP A 309 -4.92 -39.90 4.04
C ASP A 309 -5.82 -38.94 4.87
N ASP A 310 -5.24 -37.86 5.40
CA ASP A 310 -5.91 -36.84 6.22
C ASP A 310 -6.12 -35.49 5.50
N PHE A 311 -5.74 -35.39 4.21
CA PHE A 311 -5.63 -34.13 3.48
C PHE A 311 -6.95 -33.35 3.47
N GLU A 312 -8.02 -33.92 2.92
CA GLU A 312 -9.32 -33.26 2.78
C GLU A 312 -9.94 -32.86 4.13
N LYS A 313 -9.73 -33.68 5.17
CA LYS A 313 -10.21 -33.38 6.52
C LYS A 313 -9.51 -32.14 7.10
N LEU A 314 -8.19 -32.08 6.98
CA LEU A 314 -7.39 -30.96 7.46
C LEU A 314 -7.67 -29.69 6.67
N PHE A 315 -7.83 -29.82 5.36
CA PHE A 315 -8.15 -28.73 4.46
C PHE A 315 -9.51 -28.11 4.80
N SER A 316 -10.54 -28.94 4.92
CA SER A 316 -11.89 -28.52 5.31
C SER A 316 -11.91 -27.88 6.70
N ALA A 317 -11.11 -28.39 7.64
CA ALA A 317 -11.00 -27.79 8.97
C ALA A 317 -10.44 -26.36 8.92
N ARG A 318 -9.39 -26.12 8.13
CA ARG A 318 -8.81 -24.76 7.96
C ARG A 318 -9.76 -23.80 7.24
N GLN A 319 -10.54 -24.28 6.27
CA GLN A 319 -11.59 -23.49 5.63
C GLN A 319 -12.68 -23.08 6.62
N ASN A 320 -13.19 -24.03 7.39
CA ASN A 320 -14.21 -23.75 8.41
C ASN A 320 -13.71 -22.78 9.48
N GLU A 321 -12.47 -22.90 9.94
CA GLU A 321 -11.87 -21.96 10.89
C GLU A 321 -11.70 -20.55 10.31
N ALA A 322 -11.37 -20.43 9.02
CA ALA A 322 -11.34 -19.13 8.33
C ALA A 322 -12.75 -18.52 8.26
N ASP A 323 -13.77 -19.32 7.94
CA ASP A 323 -15.16 -18.87 7.95
C ASP A 323 -15.63 -18.45 9.34
N GLU A 324 -15.29 -19.21 10.39
CA GLU A 324 -15.57 -18.85 11.79
C GLU A 324 -14.89 -17.52 12.17
N PHE A 325 -13.63 -17.34 11.81
CA PHE A 325 -12.89 -16.10 12.03
C PHE A 325 -13.60 -14.90 11.38
N TYR A 326 -13.94 -15.01 10.09
CA TYR A 326 -14.59 -13.91 9.38
C TYR A 326 -16.02 -13.67 9.86
N ASN A 327 -16.77 -14.70 10.24
CA ASN A 327 -18.09 -14.54 10.83
C ASN A 327 -18.06 -13.70 12.12
N GLU A 328 -17.04 -13.85 12.96
CA GLU A 328 -16.86 -13.00 14.13
C GLU A 328 -16.36 -11.60 13.77
N THR A 329 -15.39 -11.46 12.85
CA THR A 329 -14.90 -10.15 12.38
C THR A 329 -16.00 -9.32 11.69
N GLN A 330 -16.94 -9.96 11.01
CA GLN A 330 -18.01 -9.33 10.24
C GLN A 330 -19.30 -9.14 11.03
N LYS A 331 -19.26 -9.31 12.35
CA LYS A 331 -20.43 -9.19 13.21
C LYS A 331 -21.07 -7.81 13.11
N GLY A 332 -22.33 -7.78 12.67
CA GLY A 332 -23.11 -6.56 12.45
C GLY A 332 -23.13 -6.07 11.00
N ILE A 333 -22.38 -6.71 10.10
CA ILE A 333 -22.52 -6.53 8.65
C ILE A 333 -23.64 -7.46 8.15
N ILE A 334 -24.63 -6.89 7.48
CA ILE A 334 -25.85 -7.60 7.12
C ILE A 334 -25.77 -8.16 5.70
N SER A 335 -25.25 -7.39 4.73
CA SER A 335 -25.18 -7.79 3.33
C SER A 335 -24.05 -8.78 3.08
N ASP A 336 -24.32 -9.85 2.34
CA ASP A 336 -23.30 -10.80 1.91
C ASP A 336 -22.31 -10.17 0.91
N ASP A 337 -22.74 -9.15 0.16
CA ASP A 337 -21.86 -8.40 -0.73
C ASP A 337 -20.85 -7.55 0.05
N GLU A 338 -21.29 -6.90 1.14
CA GLU A 338 -20.40 -6.16 2.04
C GLU A 338 -19.38 -7.08 2.70
N LYS A 339 -19.82 -8.28 3.13
CA LYS A 339 -18.92 -9.31 3.69
C LYS A 339 -17.91 -9.80 2.66
N LEU A 340 -18.33 -10.02 1.42
CA LEU A 340 -17.45 -10.45 0.33
C LEU A 340 -16.35 -9.40 0.07
N VAL A 341 -16.74 -8.13 -0.13
CA VAL A 341 -15.79 -7.04 -0.37
C VAL A 341 -14.83 -6.88 0.80
N GLN A 342 -15.35 -6.91 2.04
CA GLN A 342 -14.48 -6.78 3.22
C GLN A 342 -13.49 -7.96 3.34
N ARG A 343 -13.95 -9.20 3.12
CA ARG A 343 -13.08 -10.40 3.20
C ARG A 343 -11.96 -10.34 2.17
N GLN A 344 -12.27 -9.96 0.92
CA GLN A 344 -11.25 -9.82 -0.13
C GLN A 344 -10.32 -8.63 0.11
N ALA A 345 -10.78 -7.54 0.71
CA ALA A 345 -9.90 -6.44 1.14
C ALA A 345 -8.87 -6.91 2.19
N PHE A 346 -9.30 -7.71 3.17
CA PHE A 346 -8.41 -8.32 4.16
C PHE A 346 -7.48 -9.38 3.54
N ALA A 347 -8.00 -10.18 2.61
CA ALA A 347 -7.19 -11.15 1.87
C ALA A 347 -6.08 -10.43 1.10
N GLY A 348 -6.40 -9.36 0.38
CA GLY A 348 -5.45 -8.50 -0.32
C GLY A 348 -4.31 -8.04 0.58
N LEU A 349 -4.63 -7.39 1.71
CA LEU A 349 -3.63 -6.97 2.71
C LEU A 349 -2.71 -8.13 3.17
N LEU A 350 -3.29 -9.29 3.47
CA LEU A 350 -2.56 -10.45 3.98
C LEU A 350 -1.67 -11.10 2.91
N TRP A 351 -2.13 -11.14 1.67
CA TRP A 351 -1.36 -11.59 0.51
C TRP A 351 -0.29 -10.59 0.09
N SER A 352 -0.51 -9.29 0.35
CA SER A 352 0.41 -8.18 0.09
C SER A 352 1.57 -8.05 1.08
N LYS A 353 1.67 -8.96 2.06
CA LYS A 353 2.88 -9.08 2.89
C LYS A 353 4.03 -9.62 2.04
N GLN A 354 5.20 -9.03 2.15
CA GLN A 354 6.38 -9.40 1.36
C GLN A 354 7.62 -9.43 2.24
N PHE A 355 8.49 -10.40 1.99
CA PHE A 355 9.85 -10.39 2.49
C PHE A 355 10.64 -9.31 1.75
N TYR A 356 11.07 -8.30 2.49
CA TYR A 356 11.82 -7.17 1.96
C TYR A 356 13.20 -7.17 2.59
N HIS A 357 14.22 -7.37 1.76
CA HIS A 357 15.61 -7.36 2.17
C HIS A 357 16.34 -6.33 1.34
N TYR A 358 16.91 -5.32 2.00
CA TYR A 358 17.72 -4.33 1.31
C TYR A 358 18.69 -3.70 2.30
N ASN A 359 19.97 -3.90 2.04
CA ASN A 359 21.05 -3.30 2.81
C ASN A 359 21.79 -2.33 1.91
N VAL A 360 21.55 -1.03 2.11
CA VAL A 360 22.04 0.02 1.22
C VAL A 360 23.57 0.05 1.21
N ASP A 361 24.23 -0.06 2.37
CA ASP A 361 25.70 -0.07 2.45
C ASP A 361 26.32 -1.23 1.65
N LYS A 362 25.76 -2.44 1.77
CA LYS A 362 26.20 -3.60 0.99
C LYS A 362 25.91 -3.42 -0.49
N TRP A 363 24.73 -2.93 -0.85
CA TRP A 363 24.34 -2.70 -2.25
C TRP A 363 25.28 -1.68 -2.94
N LEU A 364 25.65 -0.60 -2.24
CA LEU A 364 26.60 0.39 -2.74
C LEU A 364 28.01 -0.18 -2.94
N LYS A 365 28.46 -1.08 -2.04
CA LYS A 365 29.81 -1.68 -2.09
C LYS A 365 29.91 -2.88 -3.05
N GLY A 366 28.80 -3.56 -3.29
CA GLY A 366 28.74 -4.84 -3.98
C GLY A 366 29.10 -6.03 -3.08
N ASP A 367 28.80 -7.23 -3.60
CA ASP A 367 29.08 -8.49 -2.93
C ASP A 367 30.55 -8.96 -3.19
N PRO A 368 31.24 -9.56 -2.20
CA PRO A 368 32.66 -9.94 -2.31
C PRO A 368 33.04 -10.87 -3.46
N ALA A 369 32.15 -11.77 -3.86
CA ALA A 369 32.38 -12.72 -4.96
C ALA A 369 31.97 -12.18 -6.34
N GLU A 370 31.35 -10.99 -6.38
CA GLU A 370 30.84 -10.39 -7.61
C GLU A 370 31.76 -9.30 -8.16
N VAL A 371 31.54 -8.92 -9.41
CA VAL A 371 32.20 -7.74 -9.99
C VAL A 371 31.75 -6.51 -9.21
N LYS A 372 32.72 -5.67 -8.84
CA LYS A 372 32.41 -4.42 -8.12
C LYS A 372 31.44 -3.56 -8.92
N PRO A 373 30.37 -3.06 -8.28
CA PRO A 373 29.50 -2.04 -8.82
C PRO A 373 30.23 -0.83 -9.44
N PRO A 374 29.64 -0.18 -10.45
CA PRO A 374 30.13 1.09 -10.96
C PRO A 374 30.25 2.15 -9.85
N GLU A 375 31.31 2.97 -9.90
CA GLU A 375 31.51 4.04 -8.90
C GLU A 375 30.39 5.09 -8.92
N SER A 376 29.69 5.24 -10.06
CA SER A 376 28.55 6.15 -10.22
C SER A 376 27.40 5.85 -9.26
N ARG A 377 27.34 4.67 -8.63
CA ARG A 377 26.30 4.37 -7.63
C ARG A 377 26.31 5.29 -6.41
N LYS A 378 27.43 5.99 -6.16
CA LYS A 378 27.51 6.98 -5.08
C LYS A 378 26.69 8.23 -5.38
N ASP A 379 26.36 8.45 -6.65
CA ASP A 379 25.65 9.63 -7.14
C ASP A 379 24.21 9.29 -7.59
N ILE A 380 23.76 8.03 -7.39
CA ILE A 380 22.37 7.61 -7.66
C ILE A 380 21.57 7.45 -6.34
N ARG A 381 20.49 6.67 -6.38
CA ARG A 381 19.51 6.49 -5.30
C ARG A 381 20.13 6.10 -3.96
N ASN A 382 19.55 6.67 -2.89
CA ASN A 382 19.70 6.25 -1.50
C ASN A 382 21.13 6.28 -0.91
N TYR A 383 22.09 6.95 -1.55
CA TYR A 383 23.48 7.01 -1.04
C TYR A 383 23.58 7.50 0.43
N ASP A 384 22.75 8.47 0.82
CA ASP A 384 22.73 9.02 2.18
C ASP A 384 22.13 8.07 3.23
N TRP A 385 21.56 6.94 2.80
CA TRP A 385 20.85 5.98 3.65
C TRP A 385 21.65 4.71 3.92
N GLN A 386 22.97 4.80 4.04
CA GLN A 386 23.85 3.66 4.35
C GLN A 386 23.47 2.92 5.65
N ASN A 387 22.75 3.57 6.57
CA ASN A 387 22.23 2.93 7.77
C ASN A 387 21.04 2.00 7.51
N PHE A 388 20.35 2.15 6.38
CA PHE A 388 19.16 1.38 6.03
C PHE A 388 19.52 -0.09 5.80
N ASN A 389 18.88 -0.96 6.57
CA ASN A 389 19.11 -2.41 6.51
C ASN A 389 17.84 -3.17 6.89
N SER A 390 17.01 -3.50 5.90
CA SER A 390 15.83 -4.32 6.11
C SER A 390 16.11 -5.81 5.87
N PHE A 391 15.51 -6.66 6.67
CA PHE A 391 15.42 -8.12 6.48
C PHE A 391 14.11 -8.60 7.11
N ASP A 392 12.99 -8.03 6.67
CA ASP A 392 11.73 -8.04 7.41
C ASP A 392 10.55 -8.37 6.50
N ILE A 393 9.45 -8.82 7.10
CA ILE A 393 8.16 -8.92 6.41
C ILE A 393 7.44 -7.57 6.52
N ILE A 394 7.19 -6.94 5.37
CA ILE A 394 6.56 -5.63 5.27
C ILE A 394 5.28 -5.73 4.44
N SER A 395 4.26 -4.95 4.77
CA SER A 395 3.07 -4.82 3.91
C SER A 395 3.33 -3.89 2.75
N MET A 396 3.17 -4.39 1.53
CA MET A 396 3.29 -3.60 0.30
C MET A 396 1.98 -2.89 -0.04
N PRO A 397 2.00 -1.75 -0.77
CA PRO A 397 0.80 -1.16 -1.35
C PRO A 397 0.14 -2.09 -2.39
N ASP A 398 0.97 -2.61 -3.29
CA ASP A 398 0.66 -3.59 -4.35
C ASP A 398 1.89 -4.47 -4.55
N LYS A 399 1.77 -5.80 -4.60
CA LYS A 399 2.94 -6.70 -4.66
C LYS A 399 3.59 -6.84 -6.03
N TRP A 400 2.98 -6.31 -7.09
CA TRP A 400 3.53 -6.31 -8.44
C TRP A 400 3.98 -4.92 -8.87
N GLU A 401 3.15 -3.87 -8.75
CA GLU A 401 3.51 -2.50 -9.18
C GLU A 401 4.47 -1.85 -8.18
N TYR A 402 4.15 -1.98 -6.90
CA TYR A 402 4.92 -1.44 -5.77
C TYR A 402 5.46 -2.53 -4.86
N PRO A 403 6.32 -3.46 -5.33
CA PRO A 403 6.93 -4.54 -4.53
C PRO A 403 8.03 -4.00 -3.60
N TRP A 404 7.74 -2.84 -3.00
CA TRP A 404 8.50 -2.04 -2.07
C TRP A 404 7.50 -1.23 -1.23
N PHE A 405 7.90 -0.86 -0.01
CA PHE A 405 7.03 -0.11 0.88
C PHE A 405 7.04 1.39 0.56
N ALA A 406 5.91 2.05 0.80
CA ALA A 406 5.84 3.48 1.00
C ALA A 406 5.39 3.77 2.43
N THR A 407 6.09 4.70 3.08
CA THR A 407 5.92 4.98 4.51
C THR A 407 4.51 5.47 4.81
N TRP A 408 4.00 6.45 4.08
CA TRP A 408 2.65 6.95 4.36
C TRP A 408 1.55 5.94 4.02
N ASP A 409 1.67 5.16 2.94
CA ASP A 409 0.78 4.03 2.62
C ASP A 409 0.65 3.08 3.80
N LEU A 410 1.80 2.67 4.37
CA LEU A 410 1.86 1.71 5.47
C LEU A 410 1.02 2.18 6.67
N ALA A 411 0.97 3.49 6.93
CA ALA A 411 0.13 4.05 7.98
C ALA A 411 -1.36 3.76 7.73
N PHE A 412 -1.85 3.85 6.49
CA PHE A 412 -3.23 3.49 6.13
C PHE A 412 -3.47 1.97 6.16
N HIS A 413 -2.49 1.16 5.74
CA HIS A 413 -2.58 -0.31 5.81
C HIS A 413 -2.88 -0.75 7.25
N THR A 414 -2.21 -0.11 8.22
CA THR A 414 -2.29 -0.47 9.63
C THR A 414 -3.68 -0.27 10.23
N ILE A 415 -4.49 0.66 9.69
CA ILE A 415 -5.87 0.89 10.14
C ILE A 415 -6.74 -0.34 9.88
N SER A 416 -6.62 -0.93 8.69
CA SER A 416 -7.36 -2.13 8.32
C SER A 416 -6.76 -3.38 8.96
N PHE A 417 -5.43 -3.50 9.03
CA PHE A 417 -4.81 -4.58 9.79
C PHE A 417 -5.22 -4.59 11.26
N ALA A 418 -5.39 -3.43 11.90
CA ALA A 418 -5.75 -3.37 13.31
C ALA A 418 -7.08 -4.06 13.64
N LEU A 419 -7.96 -4.25 12.63
CA LEU A 419 -9.22 -4.99 12.79
C LEU A 419 -9.02 -6.51 12.91
N ILE A 420 -7.94 -7.06 12.37
CA ILE A 420 -7.70 -8.52 12.25
C ILE A 420 -6.38 -8.99 12.88
N ASP A 421 -5.36 -8.13 12.95
CA ASP A 421 -4.01 -8.40 13.45
C ASP A 421 -3.37 -7.10 13.98
N PRO A 422 -3.86 -6.55 15.11
CA PRO A 422 -3.32 -5.31 15.68
C PRO A 422 -1.85 -5.43 16.11
N ASP A 423 -1.35 -6.64 16.39
CA ASP A 423 0.06 -6.83 16.72
C ASP A 423 0.96 -6.64 15.48
N PHE A 424 0.54 -7.14 14.32
CA PHE A 424 1.25 -6.85 13.06
C PHE A 424 1.15 -5.36 12.69
N ALA A 425 -0.03 -4.74 12.83
CA ALA A 425 -0.19 -3.29 12.59
C ALA A 425 0.80 -2.45 13.42
N LYS A 426 0.89 -2.72 14.73
CA LYS A 426 1.86 -2.07 15.64
C LYS A 426 3.30 -2.36 15.25
N GLN A 427 3.61 -3.59 14.82
CA GLN A 427 4.95 -3.95 14.34
C GLN A 427 5.35 -3.13 13.11
N GLN A 428 4.46 -2.98 12.13
CA GLN A 428 4.74 -2.23 10.90
C GLN A 428 5.01 -0.74 11.19
N LEU A 429 4.25 -0.12 12.10
CA LEU A 429 4.49 1.26 12.53
C LEU A 429 5.82 1.42 13.28
N LYS A 430 6.19 0.44 14.12
CA LYS A 430 7.48 0.44 14.82
C LYS A 430 8.65 0.23 13.86
N LEU A 431 8.48 -0.61 12.84
CA LEU A 431 9.53 -1.01 11.91
C LEU A 431 10.26 0.19 11.29
N LEU A 432 9.49 1.14 10.74
CA LEU A 432 10.03 2.34 10.08
C LEU A 432 10.75 3.29 11.06
N THR A 433 10.60 3.07 12.37
CA THR A 433 11.21 3.88 13.42
C THR A 433 12.44 3.23 14.07
N LEU A 434 12.83 2.04 13.62
CA LEU A 434 14.03 1.34 14.11
C LEU A 434 15.29 2.07 13.66
N ASP A 435 16.38 1.91 14.41
CA ASP A 435 17.63 2.67 14.21
C ASP A 435 18.31 2.36 12.87
N TRP A 436 17.99 1.21 12.27
CA TRP A 436 18.45 0.78 10.95
C TRP A 436 17.41 0.98 9.84
N PHE A 437 16.32 1.70 10.12
CA PHE A 437 15.34 2.17 9.13
C PHE A 437 15.30 3.70 9.11
N MET A 438 15.06 4.31 10.27
CA MET A 438 15.03 5.76 10.44
C MET A 438 16.45 6.32 10.24
N HIS A 439 16.58 7.35 9.40
CA HIS A 439 17.85 8.02 9.22
C HIS A 439 18.30 8.68 10.54
N PRO A 440 19.61 8.73 10.87
CA PRO A 440 20.10 9.27 12.15
C PRO A 440 19.68 10.71 12.48
N ASN A 441 19.25 11.48 11.48
CA ASN A 441 18.72 12.84 11.67
C ASN A 441 17.23 12.87 12.11
N GLY A 442 16.54 11.73 12.14
CA GLY A 442 15.12 11.59 12.48
C GLY A 442 14.16 11.40 11.29
N GLN A 443 14.64 11.41 10.04
CA GLN A 443 13.79 11.20 8.87
C GLN A 443 13.33 9.73 8.76
N LEU A 444 12.05 9.53 8.42
CA LEU A 444 11.53 8.22 8.01
C LEU A 444 11.81 8.01 6.51
N PRO A 445 12.23 6.81 6.06
CA PRO A 445 12.50 6.56 4.66
C PRO A 445 11.20 6.63 3.85
N ALA A 446 11.12 7.43 2.78
CA ALA A 446 9.86 7.56 2.02
C ALA A 446 9.46 6.26 1.30
N TYR A 447 10.23 5.86 0.30
CA TYR A 447 10.00 4.66 -0.50
C TYR A 447 11.29 4.23 -1.24
N GLU A 448 11.34 3.01 -1.78
CA GLU A 448 12.57 2.38 -2.31
C GLU A 448 13.30 3.22 -3.37
N TRP A 449 12.57 3.92 -4.25
CA TRP A 449 13.18 4.76 -5.29
C TRP A 449 13.89 6.00 -4.75
N ASN A 450 13.45 6.55 -3.60
CA ASN A 450 14.10 7.69 -2.97
C ASN A 450 13.71 7.79 -1.48
N PHE A 451 14.56 7.27 -0.59
CA PHE A 451 14.30 7.35 0.85
C PHE A 451 14.33 8.79 1.39
N SER A 452 15.03 9.71 0.73
CA SER A 452 15.17 11.12 1.13
C SER A 452 13.95 11.99 0.80
N ASP A 453 13.00 11.48 0.01
CA ASP A 453 11.76 12.20 -0.23
C ASP A 453 10.93 12.36 1.05
N VAL A 454 9.95 13.26 0.97
CA VAL A 454 9.09 13.60 2.09
C VAL A 454 7.70 13.06 1.83
N ASN A 455 7.16 12.30 2.77
CA ASN A 455 5.77 11.86 2.74
C ASN A 455 4.96 12.57 3.85
N PRO A 456 3.62 12.59 3.75
CA PRO A 456 2.77 13.11 4.82
C PRO A 456 3.07 12.42 6.18
N PRO A 457 3.28 13.18 7.28
CA PRO A 457 3.59 12.66 8.61
C PRO A 457 2.35 12.08 9.34
N VAL A 458 1.62 11.19 8.67
CA VAL A 458 0.40 10.55 9.20
C VAL A 458 0.69 9.42 10.21
N HIS A 459 1.96 9.11 10.49
CA HIS A 459 2.37 8.03 11.39
C HIS A 459 1.83 8.17 12.81
N ALA A 460 1.83 9.38 13.38
CA ALA A 460 1.31 9.61 14.73
C ALA A 460 -0.20 9.36 14.82
N TRP A 461 -0.94 9.78 13.78
CA TRP A 461 -2.36 9.48 13.66
C TRP A 461 -2.59 7.96 13.62
N ALA A 462 -1.91 7.25 12.72
CA ALA A 462 -2.07 5.80 12.59
C ALA A 462 -1.72 5.07 13.90
N ALA A 463 -0.61 5.45 14.54
CA ALA A 463 -0.21 4.89 15.83
C ALA A 463 -1.29 5.04 16.90
N PHE A 464 -1.89 6.23 17.03
CA PHE A 464 -2.96 6.45 17.99
C PHE A 464 -4.24 5.69 17.63
N ARG A 465 -4.62 5.65 16.35
CA ARG A 465 -5.80 4.89 15.89
C ARG A 465 -5.63 3.38 16.13
N VAL A 466 -4.50 2.80 15.75
CA VAL A 466 -4.17 1.39 16.00
C VAL A 466 -4.19 1.08 17.50
N PHE A 467 -3.60 1.94 18.33
CA PHE A 467 -3.63 1.80 19.79
C PHE A 467 -5.07 1.73 20.34
N LYS A 468 -5.97 2.63 19.90
CA LYS A 468 -7.37 2.65 20.36
C LYS A 468 -8.20 1.49 19.80
N ILE A 469 -7.92 1.05 18.57
CA ILE A 469 -8.55 -0.15 18.00
C ILE A 469 -8.13 -1.39 18.81
N ASP A 470 -6.83 -1.58 19.06
CA ASP A 470 -6.31 -2.70 19.86
C ASP A 470 -6.84 -2.67 21.30
N GLU A 471 -6.90 -1.48 21.92
CA GLU A 471 -7.49 -1.29 23.25
C GLU A 471 -8.94 -1.77 23.29
N THR A 472 -9.72 -1.44 22.26
CA THR A 472 -11.13 -1.85 22.16
C THR A 472 -11.25 -3.36 21.97
N LEU A 473 -10.43 -3.96 21.10
CA LEU A 473 -10.47 -5.39 20.82
C LEU A 473 -10.03 -6.24 22.02
N LYS A 474 -8.98 -5.81 22.73
CA LYS A 474 -8.40 -6.53 23.88
C LYS A 474 -8.94 -6.08 25.23
N ASN A 475 -9.76 -5.03 25.28
CA ASN A 475 -10.19 -4.33 26.49
C ASN A 475 -9.01 -3.94 27.41
N LYS A 476 -7.86 -3.60 26.81
CA LYS A 476 -6.63 -3.26 27.52
C LYS A 476 -5.74 -2.37 26.67
N PRO A 477 -5.28 -1.22 27.17
CA PRO A 477 -4.34 -0.36 26.46
C PRO A 477 -2.93 -0.97 26.41
N ASP A 478 -2.27 -0.84 25.26
CA ASP A 478 -0.86 -1.17 25.06
C ASP A 478 0.02 0.09 25.22
N ILE A 479 0.24 0.48 26.47
CA ILE A 479 1.00 1.70 26.81
C ILE A 479 2.46 1.61 26.39
N GLU A 480 3.06 0.41 26.43
CA GLU A 480 4.45 0.19 26.01
C GLU A 480 4.62 0.46 24.51
N PHE A 481 3.67 0.01 23.67
CA PHE A 481 3.65 0.39 22.26
C PHE A 481 3.57 1.91 22.08
N LEU A 482 2.60 2.54 22.75
CA LEU A 482 2.32 3.96 22.57
C LEU A 482 3.48 4.84 23.03
N GLU A 483 4.09 4.52 24.18
CA GLU A 483 5.25 5.20 24.73
C GLU A 483 6.48 5.02 23.83
N GLY A 484 6.75 3.79 23.37
CA GLY A 484 7.90 3.50 22.52
C GLY A 484 7.85 4.24 21.19
N ILE A 485 6.70 4.24 20.51
CA ILE A 485 6.56 4.94 19.23
C ILE A 485 6.54 6.46 19.40
N PHE A 486 5.97 6.98 20.49
CA PHE A 486 5.97 8.41 20.80
C PHE A 486 7.40 8.97 20.86
N GLN A 487 8.33 8.27 21.52
CA GLN A 487 9.73 8.73 21.62
C GLN A 487 10.41 8.80 20.24
N LYS A 488 10.14 7.84 19.36
CA LYS A 488 10.69 7.86 17.99
C LYS A 488 10.07 8.96 17.13
N LEU A 489 8.75 9.14 17.24
CA LEU A 489 8.05 10.21 16.54
C LEU A 489 8.41 11.60 17.05
N LEU A 490 8.87 11.74 18.30
CA LEU A 490 9.44 13.00 18.80
C LEU A 490 10.73 13.37 18.03
N ILE A 491 11.58 12.39 17.71
CA ILE A 491 12.79 12.61 16.89
C ILE A 491 12.37 13.02 15.48
N ASN A 492 11.40 12.31 14.88
CA ASN A 492 10.88 12.67 13.57
C ASN A 492 10.23 14.06 13.53
N PHE A 493 9.43 14.41 14.53
CA PHE A 493 8.86 15.76 14.66
C PHE A 493 9.96 16.83 14.72
N THR A 494 11.03 16.54 15.47
CA THR A 494 12.17 17.47 15.59
C THR A 494 12.93 17.61 14.27
N TRP A 495 13.04 16.53 13.48
CA TRP A 495 13.58 16.59 12.13
C TRP A 495 12.75 17.54 11.24
N TRP A 496 11.41 17.39 11.24
CA TRP A 496 10.51 18.27 10.49
C TRP A 496 10.73 19.74 10.84
N VAL A 497 10.70 20.08 12.13
CA VAL A 497 10.93 21.46 12.62
C VAL A 497 12.29 22.01 12.21
N ASN A 498 13.34 21.18 12.13
CA ASN A 498 14.68 21.67 11.83
C ASN A 498 15.06 21.63 10.35
N LYS A 499 14.37 20.83 9.53
CA LYS A 499 14.75 20.53 8.14
C LYS A 499 13.70 20.92 7.10
N LYS A 500 12.46 21.13 7.53
CA LYS A 500 11.33 21.42 6.66
C LYS A 500 10.66 22.75 6.99
N ASP A 501 11.12 23.46 8.02
CA ASP A 501 10.86 24.88 8.28
C ASP A 501 12.15 25.68 8.02
N ILE A 502 12.47 25.91 6.74
CA ILE A 502 13.76 26.50 6.31
C ILE A 502 13.93 27.92 6.87
N ASN A 503 12.82 28.67 6.94
CA ASN A 503 12.80 30.07 7.36
C ASN A 503 12.63 30.24 8.89
N GLY A 504 12.38 29.16 9.63
CA GLY A 504 12.14 29.20 11.08
C GLY A 504 10.86 29.94 11.46
N ASN A 505 9.90 30.02 10.54
CA ASN A 505 8.65 30.77 10.69
C ASN A 505 7.43 29.87 10.93
N ASN A 506 7.64 28.54 11.08
CA ASN A 506 6.61 27.50 11.21
C ASN A 506 5.74 27.32 9.95
N ILE A 507 6.30 27.62 8.78
CA ILE A 507 5.77 27.21 7.48
C ILE A 507 6.60 26.03 7.01
N PHE A 508 5.92 24.92 6.66
CA PHE A 508 6.59 23.67 6.37
C PHE A 508 6.48 23.29 4.90
N GLU A 509 7.61 22.93 4.32
CA GLU A 509 7.78 22.60 2.91
C GLU A 509 8.45 21.23 2.78
N GLY A 510 7.96 20.40 1.86
CA GLY A 510 8.47 19.04 1.64
C GLY A 510 8.57 18.65 0.16
N GLY A 511 8.21 19.53 -0.77
CA GLY A 511 8.13 19.23 -2.20
C GLY A 511 7.06 18.19 -2.47
N PHE A 512 7.49 16.95 -2.70
CA PHE A 512 6.69 15.77 -3.08
C PHE A 512 5.44 15.53 -2.20
N LEU A 513 5.58 15.43 -0.87
CA LEU A 513 4.51 15.20 0.10
C LEU A 513 3.45 14.13 -0.31
N GLY A 514 3.83 13.13 -1.11
CA GLY A 514 2.95 12.05 -1.56
C GLY A 514 1.85 12.46 -2.55
N LEU A 515 1.94 13.66 -3.12
CA LEU A 515 0.94 14.24 -4.03
C LEU A 515 1.61 14.66 -5.35
N ASP A 516 2.08 13.69 -6.11
CA ASP A 516 3.00 13.79 -7.26
C ASP A 516 2.74 15.01 -8.16
N ASN A 517 1.69 14.99 -8.97
CA ASN A 517 1.42 16.01 -9.98
C ASN A 517 0.36 17.06 -9.54
N VAL A 518 0.07 17.17 -8.24
CA VAL A 518 -1.02 18.03 -7.73
C VAL A 518 -0.76 19.53 -7.99
N GLY A 519 0.51 19.92 -7.99
CA GLY A 519 0.95 21.31 -8.17
C GLY A 519 0.95 21.76 -9.63
N VAL A 520 1.22 23.05 -9.85
CA VAL A 520 1.35 23.65 -11.19
C VAL A 520 2.59 23.11 -11.91
N PHE A 521 3.68 22.93 -11.17
CA PHE A 521 4.96 22.36 -11.60
C PHE A 521 5.44 21.34 -10.54
N ASP A 522 6.54 20.65 -10.84
CA ASP A 522 7.19 19.73 -9.91
C ASP A 522 7.67 20.50 -8.66
N ARG A 523 7.02 20.23 -7.52
CA ARG A 523 7.25 20.91 -6.24
C ARG A 523 8.60 20.55 -5.61
N SER A 524 9.28 19.52 -6.10
CA SER A 524 10.58 19.08 -5.61
C SER A 524 11.75 19.78 -6.33
N GLN A 525 11.48 20.53 -7.41
CA GLN A 525 12.50 21.23 -8.17
C GLN A 525 12.73 22.65 -7.64
N GLU A 526 13.99 23.08 -7.66
CA GLU A 526 14.33 24.48 -7.42
C GLU A 526 13.77 25.34 -8.56
N LEU A 527 13.07 26.41 -8.20
CA LEU A 527 12.55 27.35 -9.19
C LEU A 527 13.69 28.18 -9.79
N PRO A 528 13.68 28.46 -11.12
CA PRO A 528 14.84 28.97 -11.86
C PRO A 528 15.45 30.25 -11.30
N ASP A 529 14.62 31.12 -10.72
CA ASP A 529 15.03 32.41 -10.18
C ASP A 529 15.08 32.42 -8.65
N GLY A 530 15.22 31.26 -8.00
CA GLY A 530 15.40 31.14 -6.54
C GLY A 530 14.17 31.58 -5.74
N GLU A 531 12.99 31.44 -6.34
CA GLU A 531 11.70 31.61 -5.68
C GLU A 531 11.45 30.42 -4.75
N SER A 532 10.69 30.65 -3.67
CA SER A 532 10.35 29.59 -2.70
C SER A 532 8.86 29.32 -2.72
N LEU A 533 8.49 28.04 -2.63
CA LEU A 533 7.10 27.57 -2.61
C LEU A 533 6.67 27.34 -1.16
N GLU A 534 5.81 28.19 -0.64
CA GLU A 534 5.19 27.99 0.67
C GLU A 534 3.99 27.06 0.52
N GLN A 535 4.09 25.87 1.11
CA GLN A 535 3.14 24.79 0.92
C GLN A 535 2.06 24.75 2.02
N ALA A 536 0.78 24.84 1.63
CA ALA A 536 -0.34 24.81 2.56
C ALA A 536 -0.56 23.43 3.19
N ASP A 537 -0.33 22.36 2.41
CA ASP A 537 -0.42 20.98 2.87
C ASP A 537 0.68 20.63 3.87
N GLY A 538 1.95 20.91 3.58
CA GLY A 538 3.08 20.64 4.47
C GLY A 538 2.88 21.24 5.86
N THR A 539 2.45 22.50 5.90
CA THR A 539 2.14 23.22 7.15
C THR A 539 0.93 22.62 7.88
N SER A 540 -0.13 22.26 7.14
CA SER A 540 -1.33 21.64 7.71
C SER A 540 -1.08 20.23 8.25
N TRP A 541 -0.25 19.45 7.57
CA TRP A 541 0.20 18.15 8.04
C TRP A 541 0.98 18.25 9.35
N MET A 542 1.84 19.26 9.49
CA MET A 542 2.55 19.50 10.75
C MET A 542 1.64 19.97 11.87
N ALA A 543 0.58 20.73 11.58
CA ALA A 543 -0.46 21.04 12.56
C ALA A 543 -1.17 19.77 13.04
N MET A 544 -1.55 18.88 12.12
CA MET A 544 -2.13 17.58 12.43
C MET A 544 -1.14 16.72 13.25
N PHE A 545 0.13 16.66 12.86
CA PHE A 545 1.16 15.90 13.59
C PHE A 545 1.34 16.43 15.01
N ALA A 546 1.36 17.75 15.19
CA ALA A 546 1.43 18.37 16.52
C ALA A 546 0.22 17.99 17.40
N LEU A 547 -1.00 18.04 16.87
CA LEU A 547 -2.20 17.63 17.61
C LEU A 547 -2.19 16.14 17.95
N ASN A 548 -1.78 15.27 17.03
CA ASN A 548 -1.68 13.84 17.30
C ASN A 548 -0.65 13.55 18.39
N MET A 549 0.52 14.19 18.35
CA MET A 549 1.55 14.04 19.40
C MET A 549 1.07 14.59 20.74
N MET A 550 0.34 15.71 20.75
CA MET A 550 -0.32 16.23 21.95
C MET A 550 -1.29 15.19 22.51
N ARG A 551 -2.18 14.62 21.68
CA ARG A 551 -3.17 13.64 22.12
C ARG A 551 -2.51 12.38 22.68
N ILE A 552 -1.48 11.86 22.03
CA ILE A 552 -0.69 10.73 22.53
C ILE A 552 -0.06 11.07 23.88
N ALA A 553 0.57 12.25 24.02
CA ALA A 553 1.17 12.66 25.28
C ALA A 553 0.14 12.79 26.41
N MET A 554 -1.06 13.32 26.12
CA MET A 554 -2.15 13.40 27.09
C MET A 554 -2.65 12.00 27.51
N GLU A 555 -2.75 11.06 26.57
CA GLU A 555 -3.10 9.66 26.86
C GLU A 555 -2.05 9.00 27.77
N LEU A 556 -0.76 9.14 27.43
CA LEU A 556 0.35 8.65 28.26
C LEU A 556 0.38 9.32 29.64
N ALA A 557 0.00 10.59 29.74
CA ALA A 557 -0.03 11.35 30.99
C ALA A 557 -1.10 10.87 32.00
N LEU A 558 -2.03 10.03 31.57
CA LEU A 558 -2.94 9.32 32.48
C LEU A 558 -2.20 8.25 33.30
N TYR A 559 -1.08 7.75 32.79
CA TYR A 559 -0.26 6.69 33.41
C TYR A 559 1.07 7.22 33.96
N ASN A 560 1.68 8.20 33.29
CA ASN A 560 2.93 8.82 33.69
C ASN A 560 2.88 10.35 33.51
N LYS A 561 2.83 11.07 34.63
CA LYS A 561 2.64 12.54 34.67
C LYS A 561 3.76 13.36 34.00
N VAL A 562 4.91 12.76 33.67
CA VAL A 562 5.98 13.44 32.92
C VAL A 562 5.49 13.91 31.54
N TYR A 563 4.55 13.17 30.93
CA TYR A 563 4.03 13.51 29.60
C TYR A 563 3.13 14.76 29.57
N GLU A 564 2.69 15.31 30.70
CA GLU A 564 1.93 16.58 30.72
C GLU A 564 2.75 17.76 30.15
N GLU A 565 4.06 17.77 30.38
CA GLU A 565 4.96 18.79 29.83
C GLU A 565 5.14 18.63 28.31
N MET A 566 5.15 17.39 27.82
CA MET A 566 5.16 17.12 26.38
C MET A 566 3.85 17.51 25.71
N ALA A 567 2.70 17.20 26.31
CA ALA A 567 1.40 17.66 25.82
C ALA A 567 1.37 19.18 25.69
N THR A 568 1.91 19.90 26.69
CA THR A 568 2.08 21.36 26.66
C THR A 568 2.93 21.82 25.48
N LYS A 569 4.09 21.20 25.24
CA LYS A 569 4.97 21.54 24.13
C LYS A 569 4.23 21.45 22.80
N PHE A 570 3.50 20.36 22.57
CA PHE A 570 2.83 20.13 21.30
C PHE A 570 1.62 21.04 21.12
N PHE A 571 0.90 21.32 22.20
CA PHE A 571 -0.15 22.34 22.22
C PHE A 571 0.39 23.71 21.80
N GLU A 572 1.44 24.23 22.47
CA GLU A 572 1.99 25.54 22.11
C GLU A 572 2.56 25.57 20.68
N HIS A 573 3.17 24.47 20.22
CA HIS A 573 3.69 24.39 18.86
C HIS A 573 2.56 24.39 17.82
N PHE A 574 1.45 23.69 18.08
CA PHE A 574 0.26 23.78 17.24
C PHE A 574 -0.26 25.23 17.12
N LEU A 575 -0.23 26.01 18.22
CA LEU A 575 -0.63 27.42 18.17
C LEU A 575 0.31 28.28 17.31
N SER A 576 1.61 28.01 17.37
CA SER A 576 2.59 28.69 16.51
C SER A 576 2.33 28.41 15.03
N ILE A 577 2.03 27.15 14.66
CA ILE A 577 1.67 26.78 13.28
C ILE A 577 0.36 27.45 12.87
N ALA A 578 -0.67 27.41 13.73
CA ALA A 578 -1.93 28.08 13.46
C ALA A 578 -1.74 29.60 13.25
N LYS A 579 -0.82 30.22 13.99
CA LYS A 579 -0.48 31.65 13.82
C LYS A 579 0.22 31.91 12.51
N ALA A 580 1.18 31.06 12.12
CA ALA A 580 1.88 31.18 10.84
C ALA A 580 0.91 31.07 9.66
N LEU A 581 -0.04 30.12 9.72
CA LEU A 581 -1.08 29.97 8.70
C LEU A 581 -2.00 31.19 8.61
N ASP A 582 -2.33 31.83 9.73
CA ASP A 582 -3.22 32.99 9.78
C ASP A 582 -2.50 34.32 9.49
N ASN A 583 -1.19 34.41 9.74
CA ASN A 583 -0.37 35.63 9.56
C ASN A 583 1.13 35.29 9.31
N MET A 584 1.62 35.44 8.07
CA MET A 584 3.04 35.24 7.73
C MET A 584 3.86 36.53 7.96
N GLY A 585 4.27 36.76 9.21
CA GLY A 585 5.31 37.75 9.56
C GLY A 585 5.03 39.22 9.20
N GLU A 586 6.09 40.02 8.99
CA GLU A 586 6.01 41.47 8.71
C GLU A 586 5.37 41.83 7.35
N ASN A 587 5.14 40.84 6.46
CA ASN A 587 4.60 41.02 5.11
C ASN A 587 3.09 40.69 4.96
N ASN A 588 2.38 40.31 6.04
CA ASN A 588 0.92 40.17 6.09
C ASN A 588 0.24 39.25 5.03
N LEU A 589 0.94 38.28 4.43
CA LEU A 589 0.26 37.25 3.63
C LEU A 589 -0.09 36.05 4.53
N SER A 590 -1.24 35.42 4.36
CA SER A 590 -1.67 34.18 5.03
C SER A 590 -1.68 33.07 3.97
N LEU A 591 -1.71 31.77 4.31
CA LEU A 591 -2.04 30.73 3.32
C LEU A 591 -3.55 30.61 3.06
N TRP A 592 -4.36 31.39 3.77
CA TRP A 592 -5.80 31.57 3.55
C TRP A 592 -6.07 32.82 2.71
N ASP A 593 -6.71 32.66 1.56
CA ASP A 593 -7.17 33.78 0.75
C ASP A 593 -8.52 34.28 1.28
N GLU A 594 -8.57 35.48 1.88
CA GLU A 594 -9.82 36.08 2.39
C GLU A 594 -10.80 36.48 1.28
N GLN A 595 -10.35 36.68 0.04
CA GLN A 595 -11.25 36.96 -1.08
C GLN A 595 -11.95 35.68 -1.54
N ASP A 596 -11.20 34.60 -1.71
CA ASP A 596 -11.74 33.34 -2.22
C ASP A 596 -12.19 32.37 -1.10
N GLN A 597 -11.90 32.69 0.17
CA GLN A 597 -12.24 31.89 1.35
C GLN A 597 -11.78 30.43 1.21
N PHE A 598 -10.52 30.24 0.78
CA PHE A 598 -9.90 28.93 0.53
C PHE A 598 -8.39 28.98 0.82
N PHE A 599 -7.77 27.82 1.07
CA PHE A 599 -6.32 27.71 1.29
C PHE A 599 -5.59 27.42 -0.01
N TYR A 600 -4.44 28.07 -0.20
CA TYR A 600 -3.60 27.93 -1.39
C TYR A 600 -2.12 27.86 -1.01
N ASP A 601 -1.34 27.21 -1.87
CA ASP A 601 0.11 27.42 -1.87
C ASP A 601 0.42 28.86 -2.30
N ALA A 602 1.55 29.39 -1.84
CA ALA A 602 2.03 30.70 -2.22
C ALA A 602 3.45 30.63 -2.79
N LEU A 603 3.73 31.49 -3.77
CA LEU A 603 5.10 31.72 -4.24
C LEU A 603 5.65 32.97 -3.57
N SER A 604 6.83 32.83 -2.98
CA SER A 604 7.62 33.91 -2.41
C SER A 604 8.75 34.28 -3.35
N LEU A 605 8.71 35.51 -3.85
CA LEU A 605 9.64 36.06 -4.83
C LEU A 605 10.85 36.72 -4.15
N LYS A 606 11.97 36.82 -4.88
CA LYS A 606 13.21 37.43 -4.38
C LYS A 606 13.09 38.88 -3.91
N ASP A 607 12.11 39.63 -4.44
CA ASP A 607 11.84 41.01 -4.03
C ASP A 607 11.03 41.10 -2.72
N GLY A 608 10.71 39.96 -2.11
CA GLY A 608 9.94 39.83 -0.87
C GLY A 608 8.43 39.90 -1.06
N SER A 609 7.94 39.96 -2.32
CA SER A 609 6.52 39.88 -2.62
C SER A 609 6.05 38.43 -2.73
N ASN A 610 4.81 38.17 -2.30
CA ASN A 610 4.21 36.84 -2.35
C ASN A 610 2.87 36.88 -3.10
N PHE A 611 2.51 35.79 -3.78
CA PHE A 611 1.17 35.63 -4.36
C PHE A 611 0.67 34.20 -4.30
N PHE A 612 -0.66 34.05 -4.22
CA PHE A 612 -1.33 32.75 -4.18
C PHE A 612 -1.34 32.06 -5.54
N LEU A 613 -0.99 30.77 -5.53
CA LEU A 613 -1.34 29.83 -6.60
C LEU A 613 -2.80 29.43 -6.39
N ARG A 614 -3.74 30.19 -6.98
CA ARG A 614 -5.20 29.99 -6.85
C ARG A 614 -5.73 28.77 -7.62
N LEU A 615 -5.08 27.63 -7.38
CA LEU A 615 -5.44 26.32 -7.89
C LEU A 615 -6.14 25.55 -6.76
N ARG A 616 -7.45 25.34 -6.88
CA ARG A 616 -8.30 24.65 -5.89
C ARG A 616 -8.08 23.15 -5.98
N THR A 617 -7.05 22.68 -5.31
CA THR A 617 -6.75 21.26 -5.15
C THR A 617 -7.15 20.77 -3.77
N ILE A 618 -7.02 19.46 -3.56
CA ILE A 618 -7.17 18.79 -2.27
C ILE A 618 -6.25 19.37 -1.19
N VAL A 619 -5.14 20.01 -1.58
CA VAL A 619 -4.20 20.69 -0.67
C VAL A 619 -4.91 21.75 0.16
N GLY A 620 -5.82 22.50 -0.44
CA GLY A 620 -6.60 23.51 0.29
C GLY A 620 -7.62 22.90 1.27
N LEU A 621 -7.89 21.59 1.18
CA LEU A 621 -8.77 20.86 2.09
C LEU A 621 -8.03 20.20 3.25
N ILE A 622 -6.72 19.92 3.13
CA ILE A 622 -5.87 19.28 4.16
C ILE A 622 -5.93 19.97 5.53
N PRO A 623 -6.06 21.31 5.67
CA PRO A 623 -6.26 21.95 6.98
C PRO A 623 -7.39 21.36 7.84
N ILE A 624 -8.39 20.70 7.25
CA ILE A 624 -9.49 20.04 7.98
C ILE A 624 -9.01 18.91 8.89
N PHE A 625 -7.86 18.28 8.58
CA PHE A 625 -7.33 17.13 9.33
C PHE A 625 -6.71 17.50 10.67
N ALA A 626 -6.31 18.77 10.83
CA ALA A 626 -5.82 19.28 12.09
C ALA A 626 -7.02 19.60 13.01
N VAL A 627 -7.58 18.57 13.62
CA VAL A 627 -8.71 18.66 14.55
C VAL A 627 -8.57 17.68 15.71
N GLU A 628 -8.68 18.19 16.94
CA GLU A 628 -8.72 17.37 18.15
C GLU A 628 -9.74 17.92 19.15
N VAL A 629 -10.42 17.01 19.86
CA VAL A 629 -11.45 17.37 20.86
C VAL A 629 -11.04 16.82 22.22
N ILE A 630 -11.01 17.72 23.20
CA ILE A 630 -10.62 17.42 24.58
C ILE A 630 -11.86 17.61 25.46
N ASP A 631 -12.18 16.63 26.30
CA ASP A 631 -13.24 16.78 27.31
C ASP A 631 -12.70 17.33 28.64
N ASP A 632 -13.61 17.92 29.43
CA ASP A 632 -13.30 18.46 30.76
C ASP A 632 -12.77 17.38 31.74
N GLU A 633 -13.16 16.11 31.58
CA GLU A 633 -12.75 15.02 32.47
C GLU A 633 -11.25 14.71 32.31
N MET A 634 -10.76 14.66 31.08
CA MET A 634 -9.35 14.48 30.75
C MET A 634 -8.52 15.65 31.29
N LEU A 635 -8.99 16.89 31.13
CA LEU A 635 -8.31 18.07 31.66
C LEU A 635 -8.23 18.09 33.19
N GLN A 636 -9.27 17.63 33.88
CA GLN A 636 -9.24 17.49 35.35
C GLN A 636 -8.18 16.49 35.81
N LYS A 637 -7.90 15.45 35.00
CA LYS A 637 -6.86 14.46 35.27
C LYS A 637 -5.45 14.96 34.91
N LEU A 638 -5.34 16.06 34.17
CA LEU A 638 -4.07 16.65 33.69
C LEU A 638 -3.91 18.10 34.18
N PRO A 639 -3.75 18.32 35.50
CA PRO A 639 -3.81 19.66 36.10
C PRO A 639 -2.66 20.58 35.68
N LYS A 640 -1.46 20.07 35.37
CA LYS A 640 -0.34 20.91 34.92
C LYS A 640 -0.57 21.38 33.50
N PHE A 641 -1.00 20.48 32.61
CA PHE A 641 -1.38 20.81 31.24
C PHE A 641 -2.50 21.86 31.24
N LYS A 642 -3.57 21.63 32.01
CA LYS A 642 -4.69 22.57 32.16
C LYS A 642 -4.23 23.95 32.60
N ALA A 643 -3.40 24.04 33.65
CA ALA A 643 -2.91 25.31 34.17
C ALA A 643 -2.06 26.07 33.13
N ARG A 644 -1.19 25.37 32.41
CA ARG A 644 -0.35 26.02 31.38
C ARG A 644 -1.15 26.46 30.17
N MET A 645 -2.09 25.65 29.72
CA MET A 645 -3.00 26.01 28.64
C MET A 645 -3.84 27.24 29.02
N GLN A 646 -4.40 27.31 30.24
CA GLN A 646 -5.08 28.52 30.74
C GLN A 646 -4.16 29.75 30.72
N TRP A 647 -2.92 29.59 31.20
CA TRP A 647 -1.93 30.67 31.15
C TRP A 647 -1.67 31.17 29.72
N VAL A 648 -1.55 30.25 28.74
CA VAL A 648 -1.35 30.62 27.33
C VAL A 648 -2.55 31.40 26.80
N LEU A 649 -3.77 30.95 27.09
CA LEU A 649 -4.99 31.62 26.65
C LEU A 649 -5.14 33.03 27.26
N GLU A 650 -4.76 33.21 28.53
CA GLU A 650 -4.83 34.49 29.23
C GLU A 650 -3.71 35.47 28.83
N ASN A 651 -2.50 34.96 28.57
CA ASN A 651 -1.30 35.79 28.40
C ASN A 651 -0.84 35.94 26.94
N LYS A 652 -1.34 35.12 26.02
CA LYS A 652 -1.06 35.20 24.59
C LYS A 652 -2.37 35.36 23.79
N PRO A 653 -3.05 36.53 23.90
CA PRO A 653 -4.38 36.74 23.32
C PRO A 653 -4.41 36.55 21.80
N GLU A 654 -3.31 36.84 21.08
CA GLU A 654 -3.19 36.57 19.64
C GLU A 654 -3.19 35.07 19.29
N LEU A 655 -2.68 34.21 20.18
CA LEU A 655 -2.75 32.75 20.00
C LEU A 655 -4.08 32.20 20.49
N ALA A 656 -4.61 32.78 21.58
CA ALA A 656 -5.95 32.47 22.08
C ALA A 656 -7.02 32.79 21.03
N SER A 657 -6.83 33.86 20.26
CA SER A 657 -7.70 34.20 19.12
C SER A 657 -7.56 33.24 17.94
N LEU A 658 -6.69 32.23 17.98
CA LEU A 658 -6.56 31.15 16.97
C LEU A 658 -7.09 29.77 17.45
N VAL A 659 -7.17 29.55 18.76
CA VAL A 659 -7.86 28.40 19.37
C VAL A 659 -9.33 28.70 19.58
N SER A 660 -10.27 27.85 19.14
CA SER A 660 -11.44 27.52 19.96
C SER A 660 -11.90 28.52 21.03
N HIS A 661 -13.10 29.13 21.01
CA HIS A 661 -13.60 29.84 22.20
C HIS A 661 -13.61 28.86 23.38
N TRP A 662 -12.49 28.77 24.11
CA TRP A 662 -12.21 27.74 25.11
C TRP A 662 -13.18 27.86 26.29
N GLU A 663 -13.70 29.07 26.48
CA GLU A 663 -14.73 29.40 27.44
C GLU A 663 -16.15 28.98 26.97
N VAL A 664 -16.37 28.79 25.66
CA VAL A 664 -17.61 28.28 25.08
C VAL A 664 -17.53 26.77 25.02
N LYS A 665 -17.98 26.16 26.12
CA LYS A 665 -18.20 24.73 26.23
C LYS A 665 -19.21 24.27 25.18
N GLY A 666 -18.81 23.31 24.34
CA GLY A 666 -19.77 22.55 23.53
C GLY A 666 -20.69 21.71 24.42
N GLU A 667 -21.55 20.89 23.80
CA GLU A 667 -22.37 19.92 24.55
C GLU A 667 -21.45 19.04 25.44
N ASN A 668 -21.79 18.91 26.72
CA ASN A 668 -21.02 18.16 27.72
C ASN A 668 -19.60 18.69 28.07
N SER A 669 -19.34 20.00 27.93
CA SER A 669 -18.05 20.62 28.35
C SER A 669 -16.82 20.13 27.56
N LYS A 670 -16.97 20.02 26.24
CA LYS A 670 -15.88 19.71 25.31
C LYS A 670 -15.20 20.98 24.78
N HIS A 671 -13.94 20.85 24.42
CA HIS A 671 -13.08 21.90 23.85
C HIS A 671 -12.54 21.46 22.50
N LEU A 672 -12.55 22.36 21.51
CA LEU A 672 -12.06 22.11 20.15
C LEU A 672 -10.74 22.82 19.89
N LEU A 673 -9.76 22.05 19.43
CA LEU A 673 -8.50 22.54 18.85
C LEU A 673 -8.51 22.21 17.35
N SER A 674 -8.49 23.24 16.50
CA SER A 674 -8.43 23.06 15.05
C SER A 674 -7.91 24.30 14.33
N LEU A 675 -7.33 24.10 13.14
CA LEU A 675 -7.00 25.18 12.19
C LEU A 675 -8.26 25.86 11.63
N LEU A 676 -9.36 25.10 11.49
CA LEU A 676 -10.63 25.60 10.95
C LEU A 676 -11.62 25.88 12.07
N ARG A 677 -12.34 27.00 11.95
CA ARG A 677 -13.37 27.41 12.91
C ARG A 677 -14.63 27.84 12.19
N GLY A 678 -15.79 27.54 12.79
CA GLY A 678 -17.11 28.07 12.48
C GLY A 678 -17.29 28.57 11.04
N HIS A 679 -16.97 29.86 10.81
CA HIS A 679 -17.04 30.49 9.50
C HIS A 679 -16.14 29.84 8.43
N ARG A 680 -14.81 29.76 8.67
CA ARG A 680 -13.86 29.17 7.71
C ARG A 680 -14.18 27.70 7.42
N LEU A 681 -14.59 26.93 8.44
CA LEU A 681 -15.05 25.55 8.24
C LEU A 681 -16.27 25.51 7.32
N LYS A 682 -17.30 26.35 7.56
CA LYS A 682 -18.48 26.43 6.67
C LYS A 682 -18.10 26.81 5.24
N LYS A 683 -17.16 27.74 5.06
CA LYS A 683 -16.70 28.16 3.73
C LYS A 683 -15.97 27.06 3.00
N LEU A 684 -15.07 26.36 3.68
CA LEU A 684 -14.34 25.24 3.10
C LEU A 684 -15.29 24.07 2.76
N LEU A 685 -16.21 23.73 3.65
CA LEU A 685 -17.22 22.70 3.41
C LEU A 685 -18.18 23.08 2.27
N ASN A 686 -18.57 24.35 2.16
CA ASN A 686 -19.40 24.81 1.05
C ASN A 686 -18.72 24.55 -0.30
N ARG A 687 -17.40 24.72 -0.40
CA ARG A 687 -16.64 24.38 -1.60
C ARG A 687 -16.48 22.88 -1.80
N MET A 688 -16.07 22.17 -0.73
CA MET A 688 -15.82 20.71 -0.76
C MET A 688 -17.07 19.91 -1.13
N LEU A 689 -18.24 20.36 -0.69
CA LEU A 689 -19.54 19.69 -0.87
C LEU A 689 -20.31 20.20 -2.11
N ASP A 690 -19.68 21.02 -2.96
CA ASP A 690 -20.25 21.45 -4.24
C ASP A 690 -19.90 20.44 -5.35
N GLU A 691 -20.93 19.97 -6.05
CA GLU A 691 -20.81 19.00 -7.13
C GLU A 691 -20.09 19.55 -8.36
N LYS A 692 -20.12 20.88 -8.55
CA LYS A 692 -19.38 21.60 -9.60
C LYS A 692 -17.92 21.82 -9.26
N GLU A 693 -17.52 21.53 -8.03
CA GLU A 693 -16.15 21.66 -7.56
C GLU A 693 -15.63 20.27 -7.15
N PHE A 694 -15.63 19.96 -5.86
CA PHE A 694 -14.97 18.75 -5.34
C PHE A 694 -15.88 17.54 -5.15
N LEU A 695 -17.18 17.71 -4.90
CA LEU A 695 -18.06 16.59 -4.55
C LEU A 695 -18.42 15.76 -5.79
N GLY A 696 -17.82 14.58 -5.92
CA GLY A 696 -18.17 13.59 -6.93
C GLY A 696 -19.22 12.60 -6.44
N GLU A 697 -19.83 11.87 -7.38
CA GLU A 697 -20.75 10.77 -7.07
C GLU A 697 -20.10 9.74 -6.14
N PHE A 698 -18.80 9.49 -6.33
CA PHE A 698 -18.05 8.42 -5.68
C PHE A 698 -17.10 8.88 -4.56
N GLY A 699 -17.06 10.18 -4.24
CA GLY A 699 -16.15 10.74 -3.23
C GLY A 699 -15.73 12.17 -3.54
N VAL A 700 -14.84 12.73 -2.71
CA VAL A 700 -14.24 14.05 -2.92
C VAL A 700 -13.08 13.93 -3.91
N ARG A 701 -13.14 14.71 -5.00
CA ARG A 701 -12.12 14.79 -6.05
C ARG A 701 -10.85 15.47 -5.55
N ALA A 702 -9.71 15.14 -6.14
CA ALA A 702 -8.43 15.74 -5.78
C ALA A 702 -8.22 17.16 -6.35
N LEU A 703 -8.98 17.54 -7.37
CA LEU A 703 -8.97 18.88 -7.97
C LEU A 703 -10.42 19.32 -8.23
N SER A 704 -10.69 20.62 -8.08
CA SER A 704 -11.99 21.17 -8.44
C SER A 704 -12.31 20.90 -9.91
N LYS A 705 -13.55 20.48 -10.15
CA LYS A 705 -14.10 20.29 -11.49
C LYS A 705 -14.29 21.60 -12.27
N GLU A 706 -14.22 22.77 -11.63
CA GLU A 706 -14.26 24.07 -12.34
C GLU A 706 -13.17 24.18 -13.42
N TYR A 707 -12.00 23.57 -13.17
CA TYR A 707 -10.87 23.56 -14.10
C TYR A 707 -11.07 22.65 -15.32
N GLU A 708 -12.23 22.01 -15.46
CA GLU A 708 -12.65 21.35 -16.70
C GLU A 708 -13.00 22.39 -17.77
N GLU A 709 -13.79 23.40 -17.38
CA GLU A 709 -14.25 24.49 -18.26
C GLU A 709 -13.28 25.69 -18.24
N ASN A 710 -12.62 25.94 -17.11
CA ASN A 710 -11.74 27.09 -16.90
C ASN A 710 -10.36 26.63 -16.42
N PRO A 711 -9.50 26.06 -17.28
CA PRO A 711 -8.16 25.64 -16.88
C PRO A 711 -7.38 26.76 -16.17
N PHE A 712 -6.60 26.40 -15.15
CA PHE A 712 -5.75 27.34 -14.45
C PHE A 712 -4.51 27.64 -15.29
N GLU A 713 -4.20 28.91 -15.51
CA GLU A 713 -3.06 29.38 -16.29
C GLU A 713 -2.13 30.24 -15.43
N LEU A 714 -0.82 30.00 -15.53
CA LEU A 714 0.22 30.78 -14.88
C LEU A 714 1.39 31.01 -15.83
N SER A 715 1.73 32.27 -16.09
CA SER A 715 2.98 32.64 -16.77
C SER A 715 4.02 33.01 -15.72
N LEU A 716 5.09 32.21 -15.61
CA LEU A 716 6.19 32.43 -14.66
C LEU A 716 7.53 32.25 -15.38
N ASN A 717 8.41 33.25 -15.27
CA ASN A 717 9.76 33.26 -15.83
C ASN A 717 9.84 32.88 -17.33
N GLY A 718 8.84 33.35 -18.10
CA GLY A 718 8.75 33.10 -19.54
C GLY A 718 8.23 31.71 -19.92
N ASN A 719 7.81 30.90 -18.95
CA ASN A 719 7.13 29.63 -19.17
C ASN A 719 5.63 29.77 -18.85
N ASP A 720 4.79 29.20 -19.71
CA ASP A 720 3.35 29.13 -19.50
C ASP A 720 2.99 27.74 -18.96
N PHE A 721 2.31 27.71 -17.81
CA PHE A 721 1.81 26.51 -17.18
C PHE A 721 0.29 26.46 -17.26
N THR A 722 -0.24 25.28 -17.58
CA THR A 722 -1.68 25.03 -17.58
C THR A 722 -2.02 23.81 -16.74
N VAL A 723 -2.99 23.94 -15.85
CA VAL A 723 -3.55 22.82 -15.07
C VAL A 723 -5.03 22.68 -15.39
N LYS A 724 -5.43 21.49 -15.80
CA LYS A 724 -6.81 21.13 -16.13
C LYS A 724 -7.32 20.04 -15.20
N TYR A 725 -8.64 20.00 -14.99
CA TYR A 725 -9.30 18.83 -14.43
C TYR A 725 -9.14 17.60 -15.34
N LEU A 726 -8.51 16.56 -14.79
CA LEU A 726 -8.27 15.26 -15.41
C LEU A 726 -8.84 14.20 -14.47
N PRO A 727 -10.02 13.64 -14.75
CA PRO A 727 -10.73 12.84 -13.78
C PRO A 727 -10.14 11.44 -13.56
N ALA A 728 -9.23 10.96 -14.42
CA ALA A 728 -8.56 9.66 -14.29
C ALA A 728 -7.05 9.78 -14.55
N GLU A 729 -6.55 9.37 -15.70
CA GLU A 729 -5.11 9.31 -15.98
C GLU A 729 -4.49 10.71 -16.15
N SER A 730 -3.18 10.81 -15.88
CA SER A 730 -2.40 12.03 -16.12
C SER A 730 -2.13 12.20 -17.61
N ASN A 731 -2.23 13.44 -18.12
CA ASN A 731 -1.81 13.75 -19.49
C ASN A 731 -0.32 14.16 -19.60
N SER A 732 0.46 13.98 -18.53
CA SER A 732 1.86 14.38 -18.44
C SER A 732 2.74 13.27 -17.85
N TYR A 733 4.05 13.35 -18.11
CA TYR A 733 5.07 12.43 -17.59
C TYR A 733 5.67 12.87 -16.24
N MET A 734 5.10 13.89 -15.58
CA MET A 734 5.56 14.33 -14.27
C MET A 734 5.48 13.14 -13.29
N PHE A 735 6.59 12.83 -12.61
CA PHE A 735 6.74 11.65 -11.73
C PHE A 735 6.42 10.30 -12.43
N GLY A 736 6.84 10.11 -13.68
CA GLY A 736 6.58 8.88 -14.46
C GLY A 736 5.19 8.84 -15.10
N GLY A 737 4.24 9.58 -14.54
CA GLY A 737 2.89 9.74 -15.09
C GLY A 737 1.98 8.54 -14.87
N ASN A 738 2.23 7.77 -13.80
CA ASN A 738 1.40 6.63 -13.36
C ASN A 738 0.25 7.09 -12.45
N SER A 739 0.52 8.07 -11.59
CA SER A 739 -0.44 8.63 -10.66
C SER A 739 -1.02 9.94 -11.18
N ASN A 740 -2.21 10.30 -10.69
CA ASN A 740 -2.82 11.60 -10.98
C ASN A 740 -3.63 12.17 -9.80
N TRP A 741 -3.25 13.36 -9.36
CA TRP A 741 -3.92 14.13 -8.31
C TRP A 741 -4.73 15.31 -8.86
N ARG A 742 -4.88 15.43 -10.19
CA ARG A 742 -5.58 16.53 -10.86
C ARG A 742 -7.06 16.23 -11.15
N GLY A 743 -7.71 15.44 -10.31
CA GLY A 743 -9.15 15.16 -10.46
C GLY A 743 -9.68 13.84 -9.88
N PRO A 744 -8.91 12.74 -9.84
CA PRO A 744 -9.40 11.47 -9.32
C PRO A 744 -9.76 11.49 -7.83
N ILE A 745 -10.43 10.44 -7.39
CA ILE A 745 -10.80 10.19 -6.00
C ILE A 745 -9.77 9.23 -5.38
N TRP A 746 -9.21 9.66 -4.25
CA TRP A 746 -8.20 8.91 -3.49
C TRP A 746 -8.74 8.52 -2.11
N PHE A 747 -8.65 7.23 -1.78
CA PHE A 747 -9.13 6.68 -0.51
C PHE A 747 -8.44 7.28 0.73
N PRO A 748 -7.11 7.46 0.78
CA PRO A 748 -6.42 8.00 1.96
C PRO A 748 -6.98 9.33 2.45
N VAL A 749 -7.09 10.31 1.54
CA VAL A 749 -7.56 11.66 1.86
C VAL A 749 -9.05 11.65 2.17
N ASN A 750 -9.87 10.95 1.38
CA ASN A 750 -11.30 10.86 1.66
C ASN A 750 -11.59 10.22 3.03
N PHE A 751 -10.80 9.21 3.41
CA PHE A 751 -10.89 8.59 4.73
C PHE A 751 -10.56 9.59 5.85
N LEU A 752 -9.49 10.38 5.70
CA LEU A 752 -9.15 11.44 6.66
C LEU A 752 -10.22 12.55 6.72
N ILE A 753 -10.84 12.92 5.60
CA ILE A 753 -11.99 13.85 5.58
C ILE A 753 -13.13 13.27 6.43
N ILE A 754 -13.50 12.02 6.21
CA ILE A 754 -14.58 11.34 6.96
C ILE A 754 -14.26 11.32 8.46
N GLU A 755 -13.04 10.93 8.87
CA GLU A 755 -12.65 10.93 10.28
C GLU A 755 -12.66 12.34 10.89
N SER A 756 -12.22 13.36 10.13
CA SER A 756 -12.19 14.74 10.59
C SER A 756 -13.59 15.32 10.78
N LEU A 757 -14.51 15.04 9.85
CA LEU A 757 -15.92 15.42 9.98
C LEU A 757 -16.57 14.79 11.22
N GLN A 758 -16.29 13.51 11.49
CA GLN A 758 -16.75 12.85 12.71
C GLN A 758 -16.17 13.50 13.97
N ARG A 759 -14.89 13.90 13.95
CA ARG A 759 -14.26 14.62 15.07
C ARG A 759 -14.88 16.00 15.27
N PHE A 760 -15.16 16.75 14.22
CA PHE A 760 -15.87 18.03 14.32
C PHE A 760 -17.31 17.84 14.84
N PHE A 761 -18.03 16.83 14.36
CA PHE A 761 -19.36 16.48 14.87
C PHE A 761 -19.34 16.19 16.37
N PHE A 762 -18.32 15.48 16.86
CA PHE A 762 -18.19 15.16 18.27
C PHE A 762 -18.13 16.42 19.16
N TYR A 763 -17.61 17.55 18.66
CA TYR A 763 -17.65 18.84 19.35
C TYR A 763 -18.93 19.63 19.09
N TYR A 764 -19.28 19.83 17.82
CA TYR A 764 -20.34 20.75 17.41
C TYR A 764 -21.76 20.20 17.59
N SER A 765 -21.90 18.88 17.79
CA SER A 765 -23.17 18.17 17.87
C SER A 765 -24.04 18.32 16.60
N PRO A 766 -25.27 17.78 16.56
CA PRO A 766 -26.20 17.92 15.42
C PRO A 766 -26.63 19.37 15.10
N ASP A 767 -26.30 20.34 15.94
CA ASP A 767 -26.71 21.74 15.78
C ASP A 767 -25.90 22.47 14.68
N PHE A 768 -24.67 22.02 14.42
CA PHE A 768 -23.87 22.56 13.33
C PHE A 768 -24.24 21.90 12.02
N LYS A 769 -25.03 22.63 11.23
CA LYS A 769 -25.46 22.19 9.91
C LYS A 769 -24.79 22.99 8.80
N VAL A 770 -24.51 22.29 7.71
CA VAL A 770 -24.06 22.85 6.44
C VAL A 770 -24.92 22.34 5.31
N GLU A 771 -24.97 23.10 4.22
CA GLU A 771 -25.73 22.70 3.04
C GLU A 771 -25.06 21.49 2.37
N TYR A 772 -25.84 20.46 2.04
CA TYR A 772 -25.32 19.24 1.43
C TYR A 772 -26.34 18.59 0.48
N PRO A 773 -25.99 18.39 -0.81
CA PRO A 773 -24.89 19.05 -1.52
C PRO A 773 -25.03 20.58 -1.50
N THR A 774 -23.94 21.31 -1.70
CA THR A 774 -23.98 22.78 -1.80
C THR A 774 -24.94 23.22 -2.92
N GLY A 775 -25.79 24.22 -2.64
CA GLY A 775 -26.82 24.69 -3.56
C GLY A 775 -28.12 23.86 -3.59
N SER A 776 -28.24 22.80 -2.80
CA SER A 776 -29.45 21.95 -2.73
C SER A 776 -30.60 22.52 -1.88
N GLY A 777 -30.32 23.47 -0.99
CA GLY A 777 -31.22 23.94 0.05
C GLY A 777 -31.43 22.96 1.22
N GLN A 778 -30.80 21.79 1.20
CA GLN A 778 -30.86 20.80 2.28
C GLN A 778 -29.67 20.94 3.23
N PHE A 779 -29.92 20.79 4.54
CA PHE A 779 -28.91 21.01 5.58
C PHE A 779 -28.74 19.78 6.45
N PHE A 780 -27.52 19.26 6.46
CA PHE A 780 -27.12 18.05 7.18
C PHE A 780 -26.11 18.40 8.27
N ASP A 781 -26.07 17.58 9.31
CA ASP A 781 -24.98 17.63 10.28
C ASP A 781 -23.72 16.93 9.73
N LEU A 782 -22.59 17.12 10.43
CA LEU A 782 -21.30 16.61 9.96
C LEU A 782 -21.18 15.08 10.02
N ASP A 783 -21.93 14.38 10.87
CA ASP A 783 -21.92 12.91 10.94
C ASP A 783 -22.75 12.29 9.80
N GLU A 784 -23.88 12.92 9.46
CA GLU A 784 -24.67 12.56 8.28
C GLU A 784 -23.84 12.72 7.00
N ILE A 785 -23.09 13.82 6.87
CA ILE A 785 -22.20 14.06 5.72
C ILE A 785 -21.07 13.03 5.70
N ALA A 786 -20.41 12.77 6.84
CA ALA A 786 -19.37 11.76 6.93
C ALA A 786 -19.89 10.35 6.57
N THR A 787 -21.13 10.04 6.94
CA THR A 787 -21.81 8.79 6.55
C THR A 787 -22.05 8.75 5.05
N SER A 788 -22.59 9.82 4.48
CA SER A 788 -22.85 9.89 3.03
C SER A 788 -21.55 9.76 2.21
N LEU A 789 -20.47 10.43 2.61
CA LEU A 789 -19.16 10.28 1.96
C LEU A 789 -18.62 8.84 2.09
N GLY A 790 -18.77 8.21 3.25
CA GLY A 790 -18.42 6.80 3.44
C GLY A 790 -19.24 5.86 2.56
N ASP A 791 -20.54 6.13 2.39
CA ASP A 791 -21.41 5.36 1.51
C ASP A 791 -21.00 5.49 0.04
N ARG A 792 -20.63 6.70 -0.41
CA ARG A 792 -20.11 6.93 -1.77
C ARG A 792 -18.88 6.07 -2.07
N LEU A 793 -17.91 6.01 -1.15
CA LEU A 793 -16.72 5.18 -1.30
C LEU A 793 -17.03 3.68 -1.28
N LYS A 794 -17.91 3.22 -0.39
CA LYS A 794 -18.33 1.80 -0.34
C LYS A 794 -19.03 1.39 -1.64
N ASN A 795 -19.91 2.26 -2.16
CA ASN A 795 -20.70 2.00 -3.36
C ASN A 795 -19.85 1.89 -4.63
N ILE A 796 -18.59 2.29 -4.61
CA ILE A 796 -17.65 1.97 -5.68
C ILE A 796 -17.56 0.45 -5.89
N PHE A 797 -17.48 -0.30 -4.79
CA PHE A 797 -17.28 -1.75 -4.79
C PHE A 797 -18.57 -2.55 -4.70
N LEU A 798 -19.57 -2.05 -3.98
CA LEU A 798 -20.83 -2.77 -3.77
C LEU A 798 -21.64 -2.86 -5.06
N LYS A 799 -22.45 -3.92 -5.18
CA LYS A 799 -23.43 -4.05 -6.25
C LYS A 799 -24.50 -2.98 -6.12
N GLY A 800 -24.71 -2.22 -7.19
CA GLY A 800 -25.84 -1.31 -7.32
C GLY A 800 -27.17 -2.07 -7.51
N GLU A 801 -28.26 -1.32 -7.67
CA GLU A 801 -29.60 -1.89 -7.95
C GLU A 801 -29.64 -2.68 -9.26
N ASP A 802 -28.76 -2.35 -10.21
CA ASP A 802 -28.57 -3.07 -11.48
C ASP A 802 -27.71 -4.34 -11.34
N GLY A 803 -27.22 -4.64 -10.14
CA GLY A 803 -26.32 -5.76 -9.85
C GLY A 803 -24.88 -5.54 -10.28
N LYS A 804 -24.52 -4.34 -10.76
CA LYS A 804 -23.19 -4.00 -11.29
C LYS A 804 -22.35 -3.23 -10.26
N ARG A 805 -21.02 -3.35 -10.36
CA ARG A 805 -20.04 -2.67 -9.50
C ARG A 805 -19.40 -1.52 -10.26
N VAL A 806 -19.25 -0.36 -9.62
CA VAL A 806 -18.80 0.87 -10.30
C VAL A 806 -17.38 0.74 -10.84
N PHE A 807 -16.44 0.24 -10.03
CA PHE A 807 -15.02 0.23 -10.37
C PHE A 807 -14.68 -0.53 -11.68
N ASN A 808 -15.51 -1.51 -12.05
CA ASN A 808 -15.31 -2.36 -13.23
C ASN A 808 -16.23 -1.98 -14.41
N ARG A 809 -16.92 -0.84 -14.39
CA ARG A 809 -18.00 -0.53 -15.36
C ARG A 809 -17.55 -0.51 -16.82
N GLN A 810 -16.27 -0.27 -17.08
CA GLN A 810 -15.73 -0.22 -18.45
C GLN A 810 -15.69 -1.59 -19.14
N TYR A 811 -15.72 -2.69 -18.39
CA TYR A 811 -15.60 -4.05 -18.93
C TYR A 811 -16.87 -4.86 -18.67
N PRO A 812 -17.76 -5.05 -19.67
CA PRO A 812 -19.03 -5.78 -19.50
C PRO A 812 -18.83 -7.19 -18.91
N ARG A 813 -17.74 -7.86 -19.30
CA ARG A 813 -17.41 -9.20 -18.80
C ARG A 813 -17.23 -9.22 -17.28
N PHE A 814 -16.52 -8.26 -16.70
CA PHE A 814 -16.30 -8.19 -15.26
C PHE A 814 -17.55 -7.82 -14.46
N GLN A 815 -18.65 -7.50 -15.14
CA GLN A 815 -19.95 -7.20 -14.53
C GLN A 815 -20.90 -8.40 -14.62
N GLU A 816 -20.93 -9.05 -15.77
CA GLU A 816 -22.00 -9.97 -16.15
C GLU A 816 -21.57 -11.44 -16.07
N ASP A 817 -20.27 -11.73 -16.27
CA ASP A 817 -19.73 -13.09 -16.20
C ASP A 817 -19.65 -13.57 -14.74
N PRO A 818 -20.35 -14.66 -14.35
CA PRO A 818 -20.26 -15.23 -13.01
C PRO A 818 -18.84 -15.62 -12.59
N ASP A 819 -17.95 -15.88 -13.56
CA ASP A 819 -16.55 -16.24 -13.31
C ASP A 819 -15.65 -15.01 -13.14
N PHE A 820 -16.19 -13.79 -13.12
CA PHE A 820 -15.42 -12.56 -12.90
C PHE A 820 -16.08 -11.60 -11.91
N ARG A 821 -17.41 -11.46 -11.95
CA ARG A 821 -18.15 -10.37 -11.27
C ARG A 821 -18.03 -10.28 -9.74
N ASP A 822 -17.59 -11.36 -9.11
CA ASP A 822 -17.47 -11.48 -7.65
C ASP A 822 -15.99 -11.53 -7.18
N TYR A 823 -15.05 -11.27 -8.09
CA TYR A 823 -13.63 -11.10 -7.78
C TYR A 823 -13.28 -9.62 -7.77
N ILE A 824 -12.94 -9.11 -6.58
CA ILE A 824 -12.80 -7.69 -6.31
C ILE A 824 -11.35 -7.27 -6.48
N LEU A 825 -11.13 -6.27 -7.32
CA LEU A 825 -9.86 -5.56 -7.44
C LEU A 825 -9.94 -4.25 -6.67
N PHE A 826 -8.81 -3.83 -6.12
CA PHE A 826 -8.72 -2.62 -5.30
C PHE A 826 -7.67 -1.72 -5.93
N TYR A 827 -8.16 -0.67 -6.57
CA TYR A 827 -7.34 0.20 -7.39
C TYR A 827 -6.63 1.27 -6.56
N GLU A 828 -5.56 1.83 -7.14
CA GLU A 828 -4.79 2.93 -6.59
C GLU A 828 -5.67 4.15 -6.33
N TYR A 829 -6.42 4.56 -7.35
CA TYR A 829 -7.38 5.65 -7.32
C TYR A 829 -8.57 5.38 -8.25
N PHE A 830 -9.56 6.27 -8.21
CA PHE A 830 -10.82 6.10 -8.93
C PHE A 830 -11.17 7.32 -9.74
N HIS A 831 -11.73 7.12 -10.93
CA HIS A 831 -12.13 8.20 -11.81
C HIS A 831 -13.13 9.14 -11.11
N GLY A 832 -12.83 10.44 -11.07
CA GLY A 832 -13.57 11.43 -10.27
C GLY A 832 -15.03 11.70 -10.67
N ASP A 833 -15.52 11.03 -11.73
CA ASP A 833 -16.86 11.23 -12.30
C ASP A 833 -17.58 9.91 -12.60
N THR A 834 -16.86 8.83 -12.90
CA THR A 834 -17.46 7.53 -13.24
C THR A 834 -17.18 6.46 -12.19
N GLY A 835 -16.21 6.69 -11.30
CA GLY A 835 -15.81 5.79 -10.23
C GLY A 835 -15.10 4.52 -10.70
N ARG A 836 -14.73 4.43 -11.99
CA ARG A 836 -13.92 3.31 -12.51
C ARG A 836 -12.55 3.26 -11.81
N GLY A 837 -12.01 2.05 -11.63
CA GLY A 837 -10.66 1.87 -11.11
C GLY A 837 -9.59 2.36 -12.08
N VAL A 838 -8.49 2.91 -11.54
CA VAL A 838 -7.35 3.46 -12.29
C VAL A 838 -6.05 3.22 -11.50
N GLY A 839 -4.92 3.05 -12.21
CA GLY A 839 -3.62 2.72 -11.61
C GLY A 839 -3.58 1.29 -11.07
N ALA A 840 -2.65 1.02 -10.16
CA ALA A 840 -2.40 -0.31 -9.60
C ALA A 840 -3.67 -1.06 -9.18
N SER A 841 -3.97 -2.18 -9.83
CA SER A 841 -5.23 -2.92 -9.64
C SER A 841 -5.27 -3.81 -8.39
N HIS A 842 -4.11 -4.01 -7.73
CA HIS A 842 -3.98 -4.71 -6.46
C HIS A 842 -3.44 -3.81 -5.35
N GLN A 843 -3.70 -2.49 -5.42
CA GLN A 843 -3.51 -1.49 -4.35
C GLN A 843 -4.45 -1.73 -3.14
N THR A 844 -4.44 -2.96 -2.67
CA THR A 844 -5.04 -3.44 -1.42
C THR A 844 -4.26 -2.98 -0.20
N GLY A 845 -3.29 -2.08 -0.38
CA GLY A 845 -2.69 -1.24 0.64
C GLY A 845 -3.68 -0.24 1.24
N TRP A 846 -3.65 1.02 0.80
CA TRP A 846 -4.52 2.04 1.40
C TRP A 846 -6.00 1.86 1.04
N THR A 847 -6.34 1.27 -0.11
CA THR A 847 -7.74 1.15 -0.53
C THR A 847 -8.49 0.15 0.35
N ALA A 848 -7.75 -0.73 1.04
CA ALA A 848 -8.30 -1.61 2.06
C ALA A 848 -8.91 -0.87 3.27
N VAL A 849 -8.75 0.45 3.44
CA VAL A 849 -9.53 1.21 4.44
C VAL A 849 -11.04 1.11 4.20
N VAL A 850 -11.48 0.69 3.00
CA VAL A 850 -12.88 0.30 2.75
C VAL A 850 -13.36 -0.79 3.72
N ALA A 851 -12.47 -1.71 4.14
CA ALA A 851 -12.80 -2.73 5.13
C ALA A 851 -13.23 -2.09 6.46
N LYS A 852 -12.56 -0.99 6.85
CA LYS A 852 -12.93 -0.19 8.03
C LYS A 852 -14.21 0.61 7.83
N LEU A 853 -14.48 1.12 6.63
CA LEU A 853 -15.73 1.83 6.32
C LEU A 853 -16.95 0.89 6.32
N LEU A 854 -16.76 -0.37 5.94
CA LEU A 854 -17.79 -1.42 5.99
C LEU A 854 -18.07 -1.93 7.42
N GLN A 855 -17.13 -1.73 8.36
CA GLN A 855 -17.35 -2.10 9.75
C GLN A 855 -18.46 -1.24 10.39
N PRO A 856 -19.40 -1.84 11.14
CA PRO A 856 -20.40 -1.08 11.88
C PRO A 856 -19.74 -0.06 12.80
N ARG A 857 -20.21 1.19 12.77
CA ARG A 857 -19.78 2.20 13.72
C ARG A 857 -20.18 1.76 15.13
N LEU A 858 -19.28 1.95 16.10
CA LEU A 858 -19.65 1.83 17.51
C LEU A 858 -20.81 2.80 17.76
N SER A 859 -21.89 2.35 18.41
CA SER A 859 -23.02 3.22 18.75
C SER A 859 -22.52 4.49 19.44
N LYS A 860 -23.17 5.65 19.23
CA LYS A 860 -22.81 6.95 19.83
C LYS A 860 -22.41 6.86 21.32
N SER A 861 -23.20 6.15 22.14
CA SER A 861 -22.90 5.91 23.57
C SER A 861 -21.62 5.10 23.86
N LYS A 862 -21.20 4.21 22.95
CA LYS A 862 -19.96 3.44 23.02
C LYS A 862 -18.77 4.24 22.48
N MET A 863 -18.94 5.07 21.46
CA MET A 863 -17.91 6.02 21.02
C MET A 863 -17.62 7.05 22.11
N ASP A 864 -18.67 7.64 22.69
CA ASP A 864 -18.54 8.54 23.83
C ASP A 864 -17.78 7.86 24.97
N LYS A 865 -18.03 6.58 25.26
CA LYS A 865 -17.28 5.85 26.30
C LYS A 865 -15.86 5.47 25.87
N ALA A 866 -15.60 5.07 24.63
CA ALA A 866 -14.28 4.60 24.19
C ALA A 866 -13.25 5.73 24.02
N GLU A 867 -13.73 6.94 23.68
CA GLU A 867 -12.86 8.12 23.52
C GLU A 867 -12.62 8.90 24.82
N THR A 868 -13.47 8.71 25.85
CA THR A 868 -13.39 9.43 27.12
C THR A 868 -13.16 8.56 28.35
N GLN A 869 -13.33 7.22 28.28
CA GLN A 869 -13.03 6.35 29.42
C GLN A 869 -11.54 6.37 29.71
N SER A 870 -11.19 7.08 30.77
CA SER A 870 -9.90 6.89 31.41
C SER A 870 -9.82 5.50 32.05
N PRO A 871 -8.60 4.96 32.24
CA PRO A 871 -8.39 3.70 32.96
C PRO A 871 -9.10 3.75 34.31
N LYS A 872 -9.81 2.67 34.65
CA LYS A 872 -10.28 2.46 36.02
C LYS A 872 -9.05 2.33 36.91
N THR A 873 -8.87 3.31 37.79
CA THR A 873 -7.84 3.33 38.85
C THR A 873 -7.95 2.13 39.77
#